data_AF-A0A3C0TFZ2-F1
#
_entry.id   AF-A0A3C0TFZ2-F1
#
_cell.length_a   1.000
_cell.length_b   1.000
_cell.length_c   1.000
_cell.angle_alpha   90.00
_cell.angle_beta   90.00
_cell.angle_gamma   90.00
#
_symmetry.space_group_name_H-M   'P 1'
#
loop_
_entity.id
_entity.type
_entity.pdbx_description
1 polymer ?
#
loop_
_entity_poly.entity_id
_entity_poly.type
_entity_poly.pdbx_seq_one_letter_code
_entity_poly.pdbx_strand_id
1 'polypeptide(L)'
;MKGMTKRIIAVCMTFVILSVTPLNDIAPKEISKPATAMAAEDDKGGKYVSEVRIGQGETEEKAKKELEEGGYTILKDDAGNYADLNEGAGSKSELKTGANDKKVYLGYKTTSDPKKAITDLATINMGTPDNAPYSETDYNVLMKKTMDSHIKPFVNNFIAALEEYRENYNKPKDTLNHIRADYMRRILNKFTDDDTGKPMGDLLLNKTKYEMGDAAYNALSDSEKKDHADILTILMQANGQATLAIETLITKATDTSDDTWIDRFTSTSLSELEDRMREEQDFSNQNDLNAALDKKYNDTATELLKKWDAFREDITDYEDKADEIEDSTDDLEDMVDEIESMDLQNTTDTDEEKISEAANEVTKHAIDGRAVGVAAYLEGINYNGSSLLDYFSREYDEVKTNSGIRTLYPIVDALSPGQIAGLEFMSFMDLVSIAMADKDTYADVEKSIETADPVSVYDGVDREIYEEGGVAMTTDALRKQASQNVEPENYNGTLPIMLWSIVIGFAAASIGVKALANVIFKFEVVKWVKEAYEEGVKVSFSELSAETIHRYNLWKSGFGNTYGQYLSAGLATLAVIMTILSLIVTLIDISSYYSTKYLPIPNIMVDVNDITTKDENGDDILIKNQTAYYRAVRCNRKAAKGGIEKNNYDAMGDKADLNGDIGRQWLALYAVKNENGRPILSDSFRYVKGSDSVPEGYRIGIHEFGTFNKKGDSAPAFNLNNSKYLFAGDPPSIKVYYKIEDKTVTQLTSSKAGSIFSVGSLALGGGFGIIIGALFMGLIMRRRRPTEERAL
;
A
#
# COMPACT_ATOMS: atom_id res chain seq x y z
N MET A 1 18.39 -50.72 22.01
CA MET A 1 19.31 -49.79 21.33
C MET A 1 19.34 -49.97 19.82
N LYS A 2 20.13 -50.86 19.17
CA LYS A 2 20.21 -50.90 17.68
C LYS A 2 18.88 -51.03 16.90
N GLY A 3 17.87 -51.70 17.44
CA GLY A 3 16.54 -51.79 16.82
C GLY A 3 15.61 -50.61 17.09
N MET A 4 15.92 -49.80 18.10
CA MET A 4 15.21 -48.58 18.50
C MET A 4 15.75 -47.38 17.72
N THR A 5 17.08 -47.26 17.62
CA THR A 5 17.77 -46.29 16.75
C THR A 5 17.35 -46.41 15.29
N LYS A 6 17.18 -47.63 14.75
CA LYS A 6 16.66 -47.84 13.38
C LYS A 6 15.19 -47.45 13.20
N ARG A 7 14.40 -47.44 14.27
CA ARG A 7 12.98 -47.03 14.25
C ARG A 7 12.87 -45.52 14.34
N ILE A 8 13.64 -44.90 15.23
CA ILE A 8 13.79 -43.44 15.34
C ILE A 8 14.30 -42.87 14.00
N ILE A 9 15.37 -43.42 13.42
CA ILE A 9 15.87 -42.99 12.11
C ILE A 9 14.82 -43.12 11.00
N ALA A 10 13.98 -44.17 10.99
CA ALA A 10 12.92 -44.32 9.98
C ALA A 10 11.75 -43.34 10.18
N VAL A 11 11.40 -43.03 11.44
CA VAL A 11 10.41 -42.02 11.81
C VAL A 11 10.92 -40.63 11.42
N CYS A 12 12.16 -40.30 11.79
CA CYS A 12 12.81 -39.02 11.50
C CYS A 12 13.09 -38.82 10.00
N MET A 13 13.51 -39.85 9.25
CA MET A 13 13.62 -39.77 7.78
C MET A 13 12.27 -39.44 7.14
N THR A 14 11.16 -39.95 7.68
CA THR A 14 9.80 -39.61 7.20
C THR A 14 9.38 -38.19 7.55
N PHE A 15 9.77 -37.68 8.73
CA PHE A 15 9.59 -36.26 9.06
C PHE A 15 10.47 -35.35 8.19
N VAL A 16 11.70 -35.76 7.87
CA VAL A 16 12.53 -35.06 6.89
C VAL A 16 11.86 -35.07 5.51
N ILE A 17 11.27 -36.19 5.07
CA ILE A 17 10.51 -36.27 3.81
C ILE A 17 9.36 -35.23 3.74
N LEU A 18 8.61 -35.06 4.84
CA LEU A 18 7.51 -34.08 4.93
C LEU A 18 7.99 -32.63 5.06
N SER A 19 9.19 -32.45 5.61
CA SER A 19 9.83 -31.15 5.83
C SER A 19 10.91 -30.81 4.79
N VAL A 20 11.12 -31.64 3.77
CA VAL A 20 11.79 -31.24 2.52
C VAL A 20 10.92 -30.21 1.80
N THR A 21 9.62 -30.18 2.07
CA THR A 21 8.69 -29.08 1.73
C THR A 21 7.78 -28.78 2.92
N PRO A 22 8.30 -28.18 4.00
CA PRO A 22 7.44 -27.71 5.05
C PRO A 22 6.77 -26.46 4.51
N LEU A 23 5.53 -26.58 4.06
CA LEU A 23 4.63 -25.42 3.97
C LEU A 23 4.52 -24.71 5.33
N ASN A 24 4.99 -25.35 6.41
CA ASN A 24 5.04 -24.85 7.77
C ASN A 24 6.23 -23.93 8.09
N ASP A 25 7.38 -24.02 7.39
CA ASP A 25 8.49 -23.04 7.53
C ASP A 25 8.13 -21.68 6.87
N ILE A 26 6.94 -21.61 6.25
CA ILE A 26 6.32 -20.42 5.66
C ILE A 26 5.41 -19.71 6.70
N ALA A 27 5.38 -20.15 7.96
CA ALA A 27 4.75 -19.37 9.03
C ALA A 27 5.75 -18.33 9.57
N PRO A 28 5.54 -17.01 9.30
CA PRO A 28 4.68 -16.26 10.23
C PRO A 28 3.86 -15.08 9.63
N LYS A 29 2.79 -14.77 10.38
CA LYS A 29 1.85 -13.63 10.38
C LYS A 29 1.16 -13.25 9.05
N GLU A 30 -0.16 -13.46 9.11
CA GLU A 30 -1.20 -13.29 8.08
C GLU A 30 -1.08 -12.02 7.23
N ILE A 31 -1.28 -12.17 5.91
CA ILE A 31 -1.79 -11.15 4.98
C ILE A 31 -2.85 -11.78 4.06
N SER A 32 -4.05 -11.18 3.96
CA SER A 32 -5.25 -11.78 3.31
C SER A 32 -5.74 -11.08 2.03
N LYS A 33 -6.33 -11.83 1.08
CA LYS A 33 -6.83 -11.37 -0.25
C LYS A 33 -8.13 -10.56 -0.19
N PRO A 34 -8.33 -9.60 -1.12
CA PRO A 34 -9.61 -8.96 -1.36
C PRO A 34 -10.68 -9.94 -1.86
N ALA A 35 -11.80 -9.99 -1.14
CA ALA A 35 -12.97 -10.74 -1.55
C ALA A 35 -13.75 -10.01 -2.67
N THR A 36 -13.92 -10.71 -3.79
CA THR A 36 -14.89 -10.39 -4.84
C THR A 36 -16.30 -10.48 -4.28
N ALA A 37 -17.14 -9.52 -4.68
CA ALA A 37 -18.47 -9.25 -4.15
C ALA A 37 -19.38 -10.50 -4.01
N MET A 38 -19.69 -10.86 -2.76
CA MET A 38 -20.92 -11.55 -2.40
C MET A 38 -21.81 -10.64 -1.57
N ALA A 39 -23.09 -10.69 -1.89
CA ALA A 39 -24.12 -9.73 -1.53
C ALA A 39 -24.32 -9.58 -0.02
N ALA A 40 -24.72 -8.35 0.34
CA ALA A 40 -24.96 -7.85 1.68
C ALA A 40 -25.86 -8.78 2.53
N GLU A 41 -25.28 -9.31 3.61
CA GLU A 41 -26.04 -9.62 4.80
C GLU A 41 -25.81 -8.50 5.82
N ASP A 42 -26.91 -7.84 6.15
CA ASP A 42 -27.00 -6.57 6.89
C ASP A 42 -26.79 -6.86 8.39
N ASP A 43 -25.53 -6.96 8.85
CA ASP A 43 -25.14 -7.15 10.26
C ASP A 43 -25.35 -5.84 11.05
N LYS A 44 -26.61 -5.49 11.29
CA LYS A 44 -27.04 -4.37 12.15
C LYS A 44 -26.69 -4.66 13.61
N GLY A 45 -25.40 -4.60 13.91
CA GLY A 45 -24.83 -4.94 15.22
C GLY A 45 -23.30 -5.01 15.25
N GLY A 46 -22.62 -4.89 14.11
CA GLY A 46 -21.17 -5.02 14.03
C GLY A 46 -20.38 -4.07 14.95
N LYS A 47 -19.36 -4.61 15.62
CA LYS A 47 -18.48 -3.91 16.57
C LYS A 47 -17.54 -2.89 15.91
N TYR A 48 -17.19 -3.11 14.65
CA TYR A 48 -16.18 -2.33 13.92
C TYR A 48 -16.77 -1.62 12.73
N VAL A 49 -16.15 -0.52 12.29
CA VAL A 49 -16.50 0.17 11.04
C VAL A 49 -15.93 -0.60 9.86
N SER A 50 -16.74 -1.00 8.88
CA SER A 50 -16.30 -1.77 7.71
C SER A 50 -16.14 -0.95 6.44
N GLU A 51 -16.95 0.10 6.30
CA GLU A 51 -16.97 1.00 5.15
C GLU A 51 -17.35 2.41 5.61
N VAL A 52 -16.84 3.41 4.90
CA VAL A 52 -17.26 4.80 5.02
C VAL A 52 -17.67 5.33 3.65
N ARG A 53 -18.62 6.27 3.64
CA ARG A 53 -19.10 6.93 2.43
C ARG A 53 -19.54 8.35 2.76
N ILE A 54 -19.36 9.27 1.81
CA ILE A 54 -19.80 10.66 1.96
C ILE A 54 -21.10 10.92 1.17
N GLY A 55 -22.10 11.44 1.85
CA GLY A 55 -23.32 11.95 1.24
C GLY A 55 -23.22 13.47 1.06
N GLN A 56 -23.38 13.97 -0.15
CA GLN A 56 -23.37 15.39 -0.48
C GLN A 56 -24.70 15.81 -1.09
N GLY A 57 -25.18 17.02 -0.77
CA GLY A 57 -26.40 17.53 -1.36
C GLY A 57 -26.70 18.98 -0.99
N GLU A 58 -27.49 19.66 -1.84
CA GLU A 58 -27.97 21.03 -1.57
C GLU A 58 -28.99 21.09 -0.43
N THR A 59 -29.54 19.94 -0.04
CA THR A 59 -30.55 19.76 1.00
C THR A 59 -30.19 18.53 1.82
N GLU A 60 -30.66 18.47 3.07
CA GLU A 60 -30.48 17.30 3.92
C GLU A 60 -30.97 16.01 3.22
N GLU A 61 -32.16 16.03 2.62
CA GLU A 61 -32.75 14.87 1.94
C GLU A 61 -31.87 14.32 0.83
N LYS A 62 -31.36 15.20 -0.04
CA LYS A 62 -30.43 14.82 -1.12
C LYS A 62 -29.12 14.23 -0.57
N ALA A 63 -28.58 14.79 0.51
CA ALA A 63 -27.32 14.34 1.09
C ALA A 63 -27.46 12.97 1.78
N LYS A 64 -28.57 12.72 2.50
CA LYS A 64 -28.78 11.44 3.20
C LYS A 64 -29.32 10.31 2.33
N LYS A 65 -30.05 10.62 1.25
CA LYS A 65 -30.77 9.63 0.44
C LYS A 65 -29.92 8.41 0.05
N GLU A 66 -28.77 8.61 -0.58
CA GLU A 66 -27.94 7.48 -1.05
C GLU A 66 -27.23 6.75 0.10
N LEU A 67 -26.99 7.44 1.23
CA LEU A 67 -26.46 6.79 2.42
C LEU A 67 -27.52 5.87 3.04
N GLU A 68 -28.74 6.35 3.21
CA GLU A 68 -29.87 5.57 3.76
C GLU A 68 -30.25 4.41 2.82
N GLU A 69 -30.38 4.67 1.51
CA GLU A 69 -30.65 3.63 0.50
C GLU A 69 -29.53 2.58 0.43
N GLY A 70 -28.28 2.99 0.70
CA GLY A 70 -27.12 2.11 0.74
C GLY A 70 -26.93 1.35 2.05
N GLY A 71 -27.79 1.57 3.06
CA GLY A 71 -27.70 0.94 4.38
C GLY A 71 -26.62 1.51 5.29
N TYR A 72 -26.19 2.76 5.09
CA TYR A 72 -25.20 3.41 5.93
C TYR A 72 -25.85 4.07 7.16
N THR A 73 -25.21 3.91 8.32
CA THR A 73 -25.50 4.72 9.50
C THR A 73 -24.87 6.10 9.34
N ILE A 74 -25.65 7.16 9.47
CA ILE A 74 -25.16 8.53 9.32
C ILE A 74 -24.73 9.08 10.67
N LEU A 75 -23.54 9.70 10.71
CA LEU A 75 -23.01 10.37 11.90
C LEU A 75 -23.98 11.46 12.38
N LYS A 76 -24.17 11.51 13.70
CA LYS A 76 -25.02 12.48 14.38
C LYS A 76 -24.23 13.34 15.36
N ASP A 77 -24.74 14.53 15.64
CA ASP A 77 -24.25 15.40 16.71
C ASP A 77 -24.77 14.94 18.09
N ASP A 78 -24.29 15.59 19.16
CA ASP A 78 -24.70 15.29 20.54
C ASP A 78 -26.21 15.54 20.80
N ALA A 79 -26.90 16.27 19.91
CA ALA A 79 -28.34 16.52 19.96
C ALA A 79 -29.16 15.51 19.14
N GLY A 80 -28.51 14.57 18.45
CA GLY A 80 -29.14 13.54 17.63
C GLY A 80 -29.50 13.96 16.21
N ASN A 81 -29.10 15.17 15.77
CA ASN A 81 -29.25 15.63 14.38
C ASN A 81 -28.11 15.09 13.52
N TYR A 82 -28.31 15.00 12.21
CA TYR A 82 -27.22 14.63 11.30
C TYR A 82 -26.09 15.66 11.32
N ALA A 83 -24.87 15.19 11.54
CA ALA A 83 -23.70 16.04 11.66
C ALA A 83 -23.24 16.52 10.28
N ASP A 84 -23.49 17.79 9.97
CA ASP A 84 -23.02 18.43 8.74
C ASP A 84 -21.53 18.79 8.86
N LEU A 85 -20.69 18.05 8.13
CA LEU A 85 -19.24 18.20 8.15
C LEU A 85 -18.75 19.47 7.44
N ASN A 86 -19.64 20.16 6.72
CA ASN A 86 -19.35 21.34 5.93
C ASN A 86 -20.18 22.55 6.40
N GLU A 87 -20.67 22.51 7.64
CA GLU A 87 -21.56 23.54 8.17
C GLU A 87 -20.87 24.91 8.21
N GLY A 88 -21.44 25.92 7.54
CA GLY A 88 -20.88 27.27 7.51
C GLY A 88 -19.63 27.43 6.64
N ALA A 89 -19.27 26.40 5.86
CA ALA A 89 -18.19 26.49 4.87
C ALA A 89 -18.58 27.28 3.61
N GLY A 90 -19.89 27.41 3.33
CA GLY A 90 -20.41 28.19 2.22
C GLY A 90 -20.46 29.68 2.49
N SER A 91 -20.72 30.45 1.43
CA SER A 91 -20.87 31.90 1.53
C SER A 91 -22.18 32.35 0.91
N LYS A 92 -22.84 33.33 1.55
CA LYS A 92 -24.18 33.82 1.16
C LYS A 92 -24.19 34.78 -0.05
N SER A 93 -23.18 34.76 -0.92
CA SER A 93 -23.03 35.75 -1.99
C SER A 93 -23.60 35.25 -3.31
N GLU A 94 -24.63 35.95 -3.82
CA GLU A 94 -25.34 35.65 -5.08
C GLU A 94 -24.46 35.77 -6.34
N LEU A 95 -23.29 36.40 -6.23
CA LEU A 95 -22.34 36.64 -7.34
C LEU A 95 -21.24 35.56 -7.45
N LYS A 96 -21.20 34.61 -6.52
CA LYS A 96 -20.27 33.48 -6.60
C LYS A 96 -20.87 32.41 -7.49
N THR A 97 -20.10 32.00 -8.48
CA THR A 97 -20.39 30.81 -9.30
C THR A 97 -20.11 29.49 -8.57
N GLY A 98 -19.66 29.54 -7.30
CA GLY A 98 -19.53 28.37 -6.41
C GLY A 98 -20.83 28.12 -5.63
N ALA A 99 -21.15 26.85 -5.38
CA ALA A 99 -22.45 26.41 -4.89
C ALA A 99 -22.89 27.05 -3.54
N ASN A 100 -24.20 27.23 -3.38
CA ASN A 100 -24.87 27.47 -2.10
C ASN A 100 -24.46 26.40 -1.07
N ASP A 101 -24.60 26.69 0.23
CA ASP A 101 -24.31 25.75 1.34
C ASP A 101 -24.66 24.30 0.97
N LYS A 102 -23.65 23.44 0.79
CA LYS A 102 -23.84 22.01 0.59
C LYS A 102 -23.73 21.28 1.92
N LYS A 103 -24.68 20.39 2.16
CA LYS A 103 -24.66 19.43 3.25
C LYS A 103 -23.70 18.30 2.92
N VAL A 104 -22.80 18.00 3.86
CA VAL A 104 -21.85 16.89 3.75
C VAL A 104 -22.00 15.99 4.97
N TYR A 105 -22.39 14.74 4.74
CA TYR A 105 -22.63 13.76 5.80
C TYR A 105 -21.68 12.56 5.66
N LEU A 106 -21.12 12.12 6.78
CA LEU A 106 -20.38 10.87 6.86
C LEU A 106 -21.34 9.72 7.20
N GLY A 107 -21.46 8.77 6.28
CA GLY A 107 -22.11 7.50 6.50
C GLY A 107 -21.08 6.39 6.71
N TYR A 108 -21.41 5.40 7.53
CA TYR A 108 -20.57 4.23 7.76
C TYR A 108 -21.40 2.95 7.88
N LYS A 109 -20.79 1.82 7.50
CA LYS A 109 -21.30 0.47 7.78
C LYS A 109 -20.47 -0.18 8.86
N THR A 110 -21.04 -1.21 9.48
CA THR A 110 -20.39 -1.94 10.55
C THR A 110 -20.10 -3.39 10.15
N THR A 111 -19.24 -4.05 10.91
CA THR A 111 -18.94 -5.47 10.79
C THR A 111 -18.50 -6.02 12.14
N SER A 112 -18.76 -7.30 12.37
CA SER A 112 -18.17 -8.05 13.48
C SER A 112 -16.81 -8.66 13.12
N ASP A 113 -16.46 -8.71 11.84
CA ASP A 113 -15.20 -9.28 11.32
C ASP A 113 -14.08 -8.23 11.32
N PRO A 114 -13.07 -8.34 12.20
CA PRO A 114 -11.96 -7.40 12.24
C PRO A 114 -11.17 -7.34 10.92
N LYS A 115 -11.12 -8.42 10.10
CA LYS A 115 -10.43 -8.41 8.79
C LYS A 115 -11.08 -7.44 7.79
N LYS A 116 -12.38 -7.16 7.96
CA LYS A 116 -13.13 -6.23 7.11
C LYS A 116 -13.11 -4.79 7.64
N ALA A 117 -12.55 -4.56 8.82
CA ALA A 117 -12.61 -3.27 9.50
C ALA A 117 -11.67 -2.22 8.90
N ILE A 118 -12.13 -0.96 8.89
CA ILE A 118 -11.30 0.22 8.69
C ILE A 118 -10.51 0.46 9.97
N THR A 119 -9.23 0.75 9.80
CA THR A 119 -8.31 0.98 10.92
C THR A 119 -7.86 2.43 11.02
N ASP A 120 -7.99 3.21 9.94
CA ASP A 120 -7.68 4.64 9.99
C ASP A 120 -8.42 5.47 8.93
N LEU A 121 -8.56 6.78 9.21
CA LEU A 121 -9.19 7.78 8.35
C LEU A 121 -8.32 9.03 8.28
N ALA A 122 -7.83 9.33 7.08
CA ALA A 122 -6.94 10.46 6.84
C ALA A 122 -7.50 11.40 5.79
N THR A 123 -7.19 12.69 5.92
CA THR A 123 -7.55 13.73 4.95
C THR A 123 -6.31 14.41 4.42
N ILE A 124 -6.40 14.89 3.19
CA ILE A 124 -5.34 15.68 2.57
C ILE A 124 -5.99 16.73 1.66
N ASN A 125 -5.52 17.96 1.77
CA ASN A 125 -5.92 19.01 0.85
C ASN A 125 -5.23 18.76 -0.49
N MET A 126 -5.94 18.79 -1.62
CA MET A 126 -5.36 18.42 -2.92
C MET A 126 -4.44 19.48 -3.52
N GLY A 127 -4.31 20.67 -2.92
CA GLY A 127 -3.46 21.73 -3.45
C GLY A 127 -3.98 22.31 -4.78
N THR A 128 -3.08 22.96 -5.52
CA THR A 128 -3.29 23.44 -6.89
C THR A 128 -2.30 22.75 -7.83
N PRO A 129 -2.48 22.77 -9.16
CA PRO A 129 -1.55 22.15 -10.10
C PRO A 129 -0.08 22.57 -9.92
N ASP A 130 0.16 23.79 -9.46
CA ASP A 130 1.51 24.33 -9.21
C ASP A 130 2.06 23.96 -7.82
N ASN A 131 1.24 23.35 -6.96
CA ASN A 131 1.57 23.07 -5.56
C ASN A 131 0.85 21.82 -5.02
N ALA A 132 1.02 20.69 -5.71
CA ALA A 132 0.47 19.40 -5.29
C ALA A 132 1.15 18.91 -3.99
N PRO A 133 0.40 18.40 -3.00
CA PRO A 133 0.96 17.79 -1.79
C PRO A 133 1.34 16.31 -1.98
N TYR A 134 1.30 15.83 -3.22
CA TYR A 134 1.57 14.45 -3.60
C TYR A 134 2.20 14.42 -5.00
N SER A 135 2.79 13.28 -5.37
CA SER A 135 3.31 13.00 -6.70
C SER A 135 3.01 11.55 -7.10
N GLU A 136 2.32 11.36 -8.22
CA GLU A 136 2.15 10.04 -8.87
C GLU A 136 3.44 9.65 -9.61
N THR A 137 4.12 10.62 -10.21
CA THR A 137 5.39 10.42 -10.91
C THR A 137 6.46 9.87 -9.98
N ASP A 138 6.57 10.41 -8.76
CA ASP A 138 7.59 9.97 -7.80
C ASP A 138 7.36 8.53 -7.36
N TYR A 139 6.09 8.11 -7.23
CA TYR A 139 5.74 6.72 -6.95
C TYR A 139 6.16 5.78 -8.09
N ASN A 140 5.81 6.13 -9.34
CA ASN A 140 6.21 5.35 -10.51
C ASN A 140 7.74 5.26 -10.65
N VAL A 141 8.47 6.34 -10.34
CA VAL A 141 9.94 6.36 -10.32
C VAL A 141 10.49 5.45 -9.23
N LEU A 142 9.91 5.45 -8.03
CA LEU A 142 10.30 4.56 -6.93
C LEU A 142 10.07 3.08 -7.30
N MET A 143 8.91 2.77 -7.90
CA MET A 143 8.59 1.43 -8.38
C MET A 143 9.59 0.95 -9.43
N LYS A 144 9.89 1.81 -10.42
CA LYS A 144 10.89 1.53 -11.45
C LYS A 144 12.28 1.34 -10.86
N LYS A 145 12.70 2.20 -9.92
CA LYS A 145 13.98 2.07 -9.22
C LYS A 145 14.07 0.71 -8.52
N THR A 146 13.05 0.33 -7.76
CA THR A 146 12.99 -0.97 -7.06
C THR A 146 13.06 -2.14 -8.05
N MET A 147 12.33 -2.05 -9.17
CA MET A 147 12.38 -3.04 -10.25
C MET A 147 13.80 -3.19 -10.82
N ASP A 148 14.46 -2.07 -11.11
CA ASP A 148 15.77 -2.05 -11.77
C ASP A 148 16.94 -2.40 -10.83
N SER A 149 16.89 -1.99 -9.56
CA SER A 149 18.00 -2.20 -8.62
C SER A 149 17.87 -3.45 -7.76
N HIS A 150 16.68 -4.02 -7.61
CA HIS A 150 16.46 -5.20 -6.73
C HIS A 150 15.87 -6.39 -7.49
N ILE A 151 14.70 -6.22 -8.11
CA ILE A 151 13.98 -7.35 -8.71
C ILE A 151 14.70 -7.92 -9.93
N LYS A 152 15.17 -7.09 -10.87
CA LYS A 152 15.90 -7.59 -12.05
C LYS A 152 17.24 -8.23 -11.69
N PRO A 153 18.10 -7.64 -10.84
CA PRO A 153 19.32 -8.30 -10.38
C PRO A 153 19.05 -9.65 -9.70
N PHE A 154 18.01 -9.70 -8.86
CA PHE A 154 17.57 -10.96 -8.26
C PHE A 154 17.19 -11.99 -9.32
N VAL A 155 16.30 -11.66 -10.26
CA VAL A 155 15.91 -12.58 -11.34
C VAL A 155 17.09 -13.03 -12.17
N ASN A 156 18.04 -12.14 -12.48
CA ASN A 156 19.24 -12.52 -13.24
C ASN A 156 20.04 -13.61 -12.53
N ASN A 157 20.15 -13.56 -11.20
CA ASN A 157 20.80 -14.61 -10.41
C ASN A 157 19.92 -15.87 -10.36
N PHE A 158 18.61 -15.69 -10.16
CA PHE A 158 17.65 -16.77 -10.01
C PHE A 158 17.38 -17.56 -11.30
N ILE A 159 17.74 -17.04 -12.48
CA ILE A 159 17.67 -17.77 -13.76
C ILE A 159 18.45 -19.09 -13.69
N ALA A 160 19.59 -19.14 -12.98
CA ALA A 160 20.33 -20.39 -12.83
C ALA A 160 19.49 -21.49 -12.15
N ALA A 161 18.71 -21.14 -11.13
CA ALA A 161 17.81 -22.08 -10.47
C ALA A 161 16.66 -22.54 -11.39
N LEU A 162 16.11 -21.62 -12.20
CA LEU A 162 15.09 -21.96 -13.20
C LEU A 162 15.64 -22.89 -14.29
N GLU A 163 16.85 -22.63 -14.78
CA GLU A 163 17.51 -23.47 -15.79
C GLU A 163 17.80 -24.87 -15.26
N GLU A 164 18.32 -25.00 -14.03
CA GLU A 164 18.56 -26.30 -13.42
C GLU A 164 17.27 -27.06 -13.11
N TYR A 165 16.21 -26.38 -12.66
CA TYR A 165 14.89 -26.98 -12.50
C TYR A 165 14.39 -27.58 -13.82
N ARG A 166 14.49 -26.83 -14.93
CA ARG A 166 14.10 -27.28 -16.27
C ARG A 166 14.98 -28.43 -16.74
N GLU A 167 16.29 -28.37 -16.51
CA GLU A 167 17.23 -29.43 -16.88
C GLU A 167 16.89 -30.73 -16.13
N ASN A 168 16.71 -30.64 -14.81
CA ASN A 168 16.34 -31.76 -13.96
C ASN A 168 15.00 -32.38 -14.37
N TYR A 169 13.99 -31.57 -14.66
CA TYR A 169 12.71 -32.07 -15.16
C TYR A 169 12.83 -32.78 -16.52
N ASN A 170 13.79 -32.39 -17.36
CA ASN A 170 14.00 -33.00 -18.67
C ASN A 170 14.92 -34.24 -18.64
N LYS A 171 15.53 -34.57 -17.49
CA LYS A 171 16.27 -35.84 -17.31
C LYS A 171 15.33 -37.05 -17.42
N PRO A 172 15.85 -38.27 -17.63
CA PRO A 172 15.03 -39.48 -17.69
C PRO A 172 14.18 -39.65 -16.42
N LYS A 173 12.94 -40.13 -16.60
CA LYS A 173 11.91 -40.13 -15.54
C LYS A 173 12.27 -40.94 -14.30
N ASP A 174 13.16 -41.91 -14.45
CA ASP A 174 13.63 -42.79 -13.40
C ASP A 174 14.84 -42.24 -12.64
N THR A 175 15.39 -41.08 -13.03
CA THR A 175 16.48 -40.42 -12.30
C THR A 175 15.95 -39.68 -11.06
N LEU A 176 16.79 -39.58 -10.03
CA LEU A 176 16.44 -38.85 -8.80
C LEU A 176 16.14 -37.37 -9.09
N ASN A 177 16.94 -36.73 -9.95
CA ASN A 177 16.75 -35.34 -10.34
C ASN A 177 15.38 -35.08 -10.99
N HIS A 178 14.94 -35.95 -11.91
CA HIS A 178 13.60 -35.83 -12.50
C HIS A 178 12.51 -35.99 -11.46
N ILE A 179 12.61 -37.01 -10.62
CA ILE A 179 11.62 -37.28 -9.56
C ILE A 179 11.50 -36.07 -8.63
N ARG A 180 12.63 -35.51 -8.18
CA ARG A 180 12.68 -34.29 -7.37
C ARG A 180 12.04 -33.10 -8.08
N ALA A 181 12.41 -32.85 -9.34
CA ALA A 181 11.87 -31.72 -10.10
C ALA A 181 10.37 -31.86 -10.39
N ASP A 182 9.88 -33.05 -10.75
CA ASP A 182 8.45 -33.30 -10.94
C ASP A 182 7.66 -33.18 -9.63
N TYR A 183 8.24 -33.63 -8.51
CA TYR A 183 7.64 -33.45 -7.19
C TYR A 183 7.45 -31.96 -6.87
N MET A 184 8.50 -31.14 -7.01
CA MET A 184 8.41 -29.69 -6.80
C MET A 184 7.47 -29.02 -7.79
N ARG A 185 7.45 -29.44 -9.07
CA ARG A 185 6.49 -28.97 -10.08
C ARG A 185 5.04 -29.17 -9.63
N ARG A 186 4.71 -30.33 -9.07
CA ARG A 186 3.34 -30.65 -8.63
C ARG A 186 2.90 -29.77 -7.46
N ILE A 187 3.81 -29.46 -6.53
CA ILE A 187 3.54 -28.51 -5.44
C ILE A 187 3.40 -27.10 -6.01
N LEU A 188 4.31 -26.68 -6.90
CA LEU A 188 4.23 -25.40 -7.60
C LEU A 188 2.91 -25.26 -8.37
N ASN A 189 2.37 -26.35 -8.93
CA ASN A 189 1.09 -26.36 -9.63
C ASN A 189 -0.13 -26.18 -8.72
N LYS A 190 0.07 -26.11 -7.39
CA LYS A 190 -0.93 -25.60 -6.45
C LYS A 190 -0.97 -24.07 -6.40
N PHE A 191 -0.04 -23.41 -7.08
CA PHE A 191 -0.11 -22.00 -7.36
C PHE A 191 -0.55 -21.79 -8.81
N THR A 192 -1.50 -20.88 -9.04
CA THR A 192 -1.94 -20.46 -10.37
C THR A 192 -1.59 -19.01 -10.62
N ASP A 193 -1.09 -18.73 -11.81
CA ASP A 193 -0.97 -17.36 -12.31
C ASP A 193 -2.30 -16.96 -12.98
N ASP A 194 -3.02 -16.00 -12.40
CA ASP A 194 -4.33 -15.57 -12.90
C ASP A 194 -4.24 -14.87 -14.26
N ASP A 195 -3.09 -14.27 -14.61
CA ASP A 195 -2.92 -13.55 -15.87
C ASP A 195 -2.86 -14.52 -17.06
N THR A 196 -2.25 -15.68 -16.84
CA THR A 196 -2.14 -16.75 -17.84
C THR A 196 -3.24 -17.80 -17.70
N GLY A 197 -3.78 -17.97 -16.49
CA GLY A 197 -4.72 -19.01 -16.09
C GLY A 197 -4.08 -20.39 -15.96
N LYS A 198 -2.75 -20.47 -15.78
CA LYS A 198 -2.00 -21.72 -15.79
C LYS A 198 -1.32 -22.03 -14.44
N PRO A 199 -1.06 -23.33 -14.16
CA PRO A 199 -0.28 -23.75 -13.00
C PRO A 199 1.17 -23.26 -13.06
N MET A 200 1.71 -22.80 -11.93
CA MET A 200 3.02 -22.14 -11.87
C MET A 200 4.18 -23.08 -12.22
N GLY A 201 4.15 -24.32 -11.72
CA GLY A 201 5.20 -25.30 -12.01
C GLY A 201 5.34 -25.58 -13.50
N ASP A 202 4.22 -25.69 -14.21
CA ASP A 202 4.18 -25.89 -15.66
C ASP A 202 4.62 -24.64 -16.43
N LEU A 203 4.22 -23.44 -15.97
CA LEU A 203 4.66 -22.19 -16.56
C LEU A 203 6.17 -21.99 -16.47
N LEU A 204 6.76 -22.31 -15.32
CA LEU A 204 8.20 -22.12 -15.08
C LEU A 204 9.08 -23.14 -15.81
N LEU A 205 8.50 -24.19 -16.42
CA LEU A 205 9.22 -25.06 -17.36
C LEU A 205 9.52 -24.37 -18.69
N ASN A 206 8.79 -23.31 -19.04
CA ASN A 206 9.05 -22.50 -20.22
C ASN A 206 9.92 -21.29 -19.86
N LYS A 207 10.61 -20.73 -20.86
CA LYS A 207 11.28 -19.42 -20.70
C LYS A 207 10.25 -18.36 -20.31
N THR A 208 10.57 -17.54 -19.33
CA THR A 208 9.73 -16.43 -18.89
C THR A 208 9.76 -15.29 -19.93
N LYS A 209 8.78 -14.38 -19.87
CA LYS A 209 8.79 -13.15 -20.68
C LYS A 209 10.10 -12.38 -20.56
N TYR A 210 10.66 -12.32 -19.34
CA TYR A 210 11.91 -11.62 -19.07
C TYR A 210 13.10 -12.27 -19.80
N GLU A 211 13.22 -13.60 -19.76
CA GLU A 211 14.28 -14.35 -20.45
C GLU A 211 14.17 -14.26 -21.98
N MET A 212 12.94 -14.17 -22.51
CA MET A 212 12.70 -14.03 -23.94
C MET A 212 12.98 -12.60 -24.44
N GLY A 213 12.75 -11.61 -23.58
CA GLY A 213 12.74 -10.20 -23.92
C GLY A 213 11.45 -9.76 -24.62
N ASP A 214 11.10 -8.48 -24.44
CA ASP A 214 9.81 -7.93 -24.89
C ASP A 214 9.56 -8.11 -26.40
N ALA A 215 10.60 -8.01 -27.23
CA ALA A 215 10.45 -8.15 -28.68
C ALA A 215 10.01 -9.56 -29.09
N ALA A 216 10.61 -10.60 -28.50
CA ALA A 216 10.26 -11.98 -28.78
C ALA A 216 8.90 -12.33 -28.18
N TYR A 217 8.63 -11.90 -26.94
CA TYR A 217 7.35 -12.13 -26.28
C TYR A 217 6.18 -11.47 -27.02
N ASN A 218 6.35 -10.22 -27.49
CA ASN A 218 5.30 -9.50 -28.21
C ASN A 218 5.02 -10.07 -29.61
N ALA A 219 5.96 -10.83 -30.19
CA ALA A 219 5.77 -11.52 -31.46
C ALA A 219 4.92 -12.80 -31.34
N LEU A 220 4.72 -13.32 -30.12
CA LEU A 220 3.85 -14.46 -29.85
C LEU A 220 2.36 -14.10 -30.01
N SER A 221 1.55 -15.09 -30.37
CA SER A 221 0.10 -14.97 -30.29
C SER A 221 -0.39 -14.87 -28.84
N ASP A 222 -1.60 -14.37 -28.63
CA ASP A 222 -2.18 -14.27 -27.28
C ASP A 222 -2.33 -15.63 -26.58
N SER A 223 -2.49 -16.72 -27.35
CA SER A 223 -2.52 -18.07 -26.79
C SER A 223 -1.13 -18.52 -26.34
N GLU A 224 -0.09 -18.25 -27.13
CA GLU A 224 1.29 -18.60 -26.78
C GLU A 224 1.78 -17.78 -25.59
N LYS A 225 1.40 -16.50 -25.50
CA LYS A 225 1.73 -15.65 -24.34
C LYS A 225 1.27 -16.23 -23.00
N LYS A 226 0.19 -17.00 -22.99
CA LYS A 226 -0.31 -17.70 -21.79
C LYS A 226 0.57 -18.88 -21.35
N ASP A 227 1.55 -19.27 -22.14
CA ASP A 227 2.48 -20.35 -21.82
C ASP A 227 3.76 -19.82 -21.14
N HIS A 228 3.89 -18.50 -21.01
CA HIS A 228 5.10 -17.83 -20.55
C HIS A 228 4.80 -16.91 -19.36
N ALA A 229 5.34 -17.23 -18.19
CA ALA A 229 5.20 -16.41 -17.00
C ALA A 229 5.88 -15.03 -17.15
N ASP A 230 5.22 -13.98 -16.67
CA ASP A 230 5.84 -12.67 -16.44
C ASP A 230 6.44 -12.65 -15.02
N ILE A 231 7.63 -13.25 -14.89
CA ILE A 231 8.28 -13.45 -13.58
C ILE A 231 8.54 -12.14 -12.84
N LEU A 232 8.83 -11.04 -13.56
CA LEU A 232 9.01 -9.73 -12.92
C LEU A 232 7.69 -9.24 -12.30
N THR A 233 6.58 -9.44 -13.00
CA THR A 233 5.25 -9.07 -12.49
C THR A 233 4.85 -9.95 -11.31
N ILE A 234 5.10 -11.26 -11.37
CA ILE A 234 4.86 -12.19 -10.25
C ILE A 234 5.69 -11.75 -9.04
N LEU A 235 6.99 -11.57 -9.16
CA LEU A 235 7.83 -11.17 -8.02
C LEU A 235 7.47 -9.81 -7.44
N MET A 236 6.98 -8.87 -8.26
CA MET A 236 6.56 -7.56 -7.77
C MET A 236 5.17 -7.59 -7.12
N GLN A 237 4.21 -8.28 -7.73
CA GLN A 237 2.78 -8.17 -7.40
C GLN A 237 2.20 -9.40 -6.71
N ALA A 238 2.85 -10.56 -6.74
CA ALA A 238 2.33 -11.74 -6.05
C ALA A 238 2.37 -11.53 -4.53
N ASN A 239 1.53 -12.30 -3.85
CA ASN A 239 1.58 -12.47 -2.41
C ASN A 239 3.02 -12.85 -2.01
N GLY A 240 3.54 -12.22 -0.96
CA GLY A 240 4.91 -12.45 -0.50
C GLY A 240 5.19 -13.92 -0.15
N GLN A 241 4.21 -14.61 0.44
CA GLN A 241 4.32 -16.03 0.79
C GLN A 241 4.31 -16.93 -0.45
N ALA A 242 3.46 -16.62 -1.44
CA ALA A 242 3.48 -17.34 -2.72
C ALA A 242 4.82 -17.14 -3.43
N THR A 243 5.38 -15.93 -3.38
CA THR A 243 6.70 -15.61 -3.95
C THR A 243 7.79 -16.45 -3.30
N LEU A 244 7.88 -16.42 -1.96
CA LEU A 244 8.86 -17.18 -1.19
C LEU A 244 8.73 -18.69 -1.41
N ALA A 245 7.50 -19.20 -1.47
CA ALA A 245 7.23 -20.61 -1.76
C ALA A 245 7.74 -21.00 -3.16
N ILE A 246 7.47 -20.19 -4.18
CA ILE A 246 7.93 -20.44 -5.54
C ILE A 246 9.46 -20.45 -5.60
N GLU A 247 10.10 -19.43 -5.01
CA GLU A 247 11.57 -19.30 -4.97
C GLU A 247 12.21 -20.51 -4.27
N THR A 248 11.66 -20.90 -3.13
CA THR A 248 12.12 -22.03 -2.33
C THR A 248 11.95 -23.35 -3.07
N LEU A 249 10.78 -23.61 -3.66
CA LEU A 249 10.48 -24.88 -4.35
C LEU A 249 11.29 -25.06 -5.62
N ILE A 250 11.48 -23.99 -6.40
CA ILE A 250 12.36 -24.02 -7.58
C ILE A 250 13.80 -24.31 -7.15
N THR A 251 14.29 -23.66 -6.08
CA THR A 251 15.64 -23.94 -5.57
C THR A 251 15.78 -25.36 -5.06
N LYS A 252 14.77 -25.90 -4.38
CA LYS A 252 14.74 -27.30 -3.96
C LYS A 252 14.73 -28.29 -5.13
N ALA A 253 14.35 -27.84 -6.32
CA ALA A 253 14.39 -28.64 -7.54
C ALA A 253 15.74 -28.62 -8.28
N THR A 254 16.70 -27.80 -7.83
CA THR A 254 18.03 -27.64 -8.44
C THR A 254 18.98 -28.78 -8.09
N ASP A 255 20.27 -28.67 -8.41
CA ASP A 255 21.31 -29.70 -8.38
C ASP A 255 21.20 -30.68 -9.56
N THR A 256 21.91 -30.38 -10.66
CA THR A 256 21.90 -31.19 -11.89
C THR A 256 22.89 -32.34 -11.90
N SER A 257 23.70 -32.49 -10.85
CA SER A 257 24.62 -33.62 -10.71
C SER A 257 23.87 -34.92 -10.38
N ASP A 258 24.50 -36.06 -10.68
CA ASP A 258 23.99 -37.37 -10.29
C ASP A 258 24.34 -37.69 -8.81
N ASP A 259 25.46 -37.16 -8.32
CA ASP A 259 25.83 -37.16 -6.89
C ASP A 259 25.25 -35.94 -6.18
N THR A 260 25.07 -36.00 -4.85
CA THR A 260 24.54 -34.88 -4.04
C THR A 260 25.62 -33.85 -3.72
N TRP A 261 25.24 -32.63 -3.30
CA TRP A 261 26.24 -31.65 -2.85
C TRP A 261 27.03 -32.13 -1.63
N ILE A 262 26.46 -32.98 -0.77
CA ILE A 262 27.19 -33.56 0.37
C ILE A 262 28.24 -34.56 -0.11
N ASP A 263 27.92 -35.36 -1.13
CA ASP A 263 28.91 -36.26 -1.74
C ASP A 263 30.07 -35.46 -2.36
N ARG A 264 29.75 -34.39 -3.11
CA ARG A 264 30.76 -33.49 -3.70
C ARG A 264 31.59 -32.75 -2.65
N PHE A 265 30.96 -32.33 -1.55
CA PHE A 265 31.63 -31.67 -0.43
C PHE A 265 32.60 -32.62 0.27
N THR A 266 32.14 -33.83 0.60
CA THR A 266 32.99 -34.82 1.27
C THR A 266 34.13 -35.33 0.40
N SER A 267 34.02 -35.21 -0.93
CA SER A 267 35.09 -35.50 -1.88
C SER A 267 36.03 -34.33 -2.19
N THR A 268 35.80 -33.14 -1.61
CA THR A 268 36.56 -31.93 -1.94
C THR A 268 37.10 -31.26 -0.68
N SER A 269 38.42 -31.15 -0.58
CA SER A 269 39.13 -30.45 0.49
C SER A 269 39.53 -29.03 0.08
N LEU A 270 39.82 -28.18 1.06
CA LEU A 270 40.37 -26.85 0.81
C LEU A 270 41.73 -26.92 0.08
N SER A 271 42.56 -27.91 0.40
CA SER A 271 43.82 -28.14 -0.31
C SER A 271 43.62 -28.45 -1.79
N GLU A 272 42.60 -29.23 -2.15
CA GLU A 272 42.31 -29.53 -3.56
C GLU A 272 41.76 -28.32 -4.31
N LEU A 273 41.04 -27.42 -3.63
CA LEU A 273 40.67 -26.11 -4.20
C LEU A 273 41.90 -25.24 -4.44
N GLU A 274 42.83 -25.19 -3.47
CA GLU A 274 44.09 -24.48 -3.60
C GLU A 274 44.91 -25.00 -4.79
N ASP A 275 45.01 -26.32 -4.94
CA ASP A 275 45.72 -26.96 -6.04
C ASP A 275 45.05 -26.66 -7.40
N ARG A 276 43.72 -26.80 -7.51
CA ARG A 276 42.98 -26.44 -8.74
C ARG A 276 43.19 -24.99 -9.14
N MET A 277 43.12 -24.06 -8.19
CA MET A 277 43.37 -22.65 -8.48
C MET A 277 44.80 -22.43 -9.00
N ARG A 278 45.81 -23.11 -8.43
CA ARG A 278 47.20 -23.03 -8.90
C ARG A 278 47.40 -23.60 -10.30
N GLU A 279 46.59 -24.57 -10.70
CA GLU A 279 46.59 -25.08 -12.08
C GLU A 279 45.96 -24.10 -13.08
N GLU A 280 44.92 -23.38 -12.65
CA GLU A 280 44.21 -22.37 -13.48
C GLU A 280 45.02 -21.07 -13.63
N GLN A 281 45.73 -20.65 -12.58
CA GLN A 281 46.45 -19.39 -12.53
C GLN A 281 47.76 -19.51 -11.72
N ASP A 282 48.84 -18.92 -12.23
CA ASP A 282 50.12 -18.87 -11.52
C ASP A 282 50.06 -17.81 -10.40
N PHE A 283 50.32 -18.23 -9.16
CA PHE A 283 50.28 -17.37 -7.97
C PHE A 283 51.66 -17.23 -7.37
N SER A 284 52.09 -15.97 -7.18
CA SER A 284 53.45 -15.69 -6.69
C SER A 284 53.67 -16.08 -5.23
N ASN A 285 52.60 -16.14 -4.42
CA ASN A 285 52.63 -16.49 -3.01
C ASN A 285 51.25 -16.95 -2.50
N GLN A 286 51.17 -17.45 -1.25
CA GLN A 286 49.92 -17.95 -0.65
C GLN A 286 48.87 -16.85 -0.44
N ASN A 287 49.27 -15.60 -0.20
CA ASN A 287 48.31 -14.51 -0.02
C ASN A 287 47.58 -14.18 -1.33
N ASP A 288 48.29 -14.24 -2.46
CA ASP A 288 47.67 -14.04 -3.78
C ASP A 288 46.67 -15.15 -4.10
N LEU A 289 47.03 -16.41 -3.81
CA LEU A 289 46.13 -17.56 -3.96
C LEU A 289 44.89 -17.40 -3.07
N ASN A 290 45.11 -17.08 -1.79
CA ASN A 290 44.04 -16.84 -0.83
C ASN A 290 43.12 -15.71 -1.30
N ALA A 291 43.66 -14.60 -1.82
CA ALA A 291 42.86 -13.51 -2.36
C ALA A 291 42.04 -13.94 -3.59
N ALA A 292 42.57 -14.85 -4.41
CA ALA A 292 41.83 -15.40 -5.55
C ALA A 292 40.71 -16.35 -5.13
N LEU A 293 40.94 -17.18 -4.11
CA LEU A 293 39.91 -18.01 -3.48
C LEU A 293 38.83 -17.14 -2.83
N ASP A 294 39.23 -16.13 -2.06
CA ASP A 294 38.31 -15.21 -1.40
C ASP A 294 37.45 -14.50 -2.47
N LYS A 295 38.04 -14.04 -3.56
CA LYS A 295 37.30 -13.44 -4.69
C LYS A 295 36.28 -14.39 -5.32
N LYS A 296 36.53 -15.70 -5.33
CA LYS A 296 35.66 -16.69 -5.97
C LYS A 296 34.55 -17.19 -5.04
N TYR A 297 34.84 -17.36 -3.75
CA TYR A 297 33.98 -18.11 -2.82
C TYR A 297 33.51 -17.31 -1.60
N ASN A 298 34.16 -16.21 -1.25
CA ASN A 298 33.92 -15.56 0.05
C ASN A 298 32.51 -14.99 0.20
N ASP A 299 31.92 -14.43 -0.85
CA ASP A 299 30.59 -13.82 -0.77
C ASP A 299 29.54 -14.89 -0.44
N THR A 300 29.54 -16.01 -1.17
CA THR A 300 28.66 -17.15 -0.91
C THR A 300 28.95 -17.80 0.45
N ALA A 301 30.23 -17.95 0.83
CA ALA A 301 30.60 -18.46 2.15
C ALA A 301 30.09 -17.55 3.29
N THR A 302 30.04 -16.25 3.06
CA THR A 302 29.49 -15.27 4.02
C THR A 302 27.99 -15.44 4.16
N GLU A 303 27.25 -15.67 3.07
CA GLU A 303 25.82 -15.97 3.13
C GLU A 303 25.52 -17.28 3.88
N LEU A 304 26.32 -18.33 3.64
CA LEU A 304 26.24 -19.57 4.41
C LEU A 304 26.53 -19.31 5.89
N LEU A 305 27.58 -18.55 6.21
CA LEU A 305 27.94 -18.24 7.59
C LEU A 305 26.81 -17.52 8.36
N LYS A 306 26.02 -16.66 7.70
CA LYS A 306 24.85 -16.01 8.32
C LYS A 306 23.78 -17.01 8.82
N LYS A 307 23.74 -18.21 8.25
CA LYS A 307 22.78 -19.28 8.57
C LYS A 307 23.37 -20.37 9.47
N TRP A 308 24.65 -20.25 9.81
CA TRP A 308 25.40 -21.28 10.52
C TRP A 308 24.90 -21.52 11.94
N ASP A 309 24.71 -20.46 12.74
CA ASP A 309 24.28 -20.59 14.13
C ASP A 309 22.90 -21.21 14.26
N ALA A 310 21.93 -20.75 13.47
CA ALA A 310 20.58 -21.30 13.48
C ALA A 310 20.57 -22.79 13.13
N PHE A 311 21.32 -23.18 12.10
CA PHE A 311 21.44 -24.59 11.72
C PHE A 311 22.13 -25.43 12.78
N ARG A 312 23.20 -24.90 13.39
CA ARG A 312 23.92 -25.56 14.46
C ARG A 312 23.01 -25.80 15.67
N GLU A 313 22.32 -24.76 16.14
CA GLU A 313 21.35 -24.84 17.24
C GLU A 313 20.32 -25.93 16.97
N ASP A 314 19.82 -25.98 15.73
CA ASP A 314 18.85 -27.00 15.35
C ASP A 314 19.36 -28.43 15.49
N ILE A 315 20.61 -28.69 15.09
CA ILE A 315 21.19 -30.05 15.03
C ILE A 315 21.94 -30.46 16.30
N THR A 316 22.37 -29.54 17.17
CA THR A 316 23.05 -29.90 18.42
C THR A 316 22.09 -30.40 19.48
N ASP A 317 20.86 -29.89 19.47
CA ASP A 317 19.84 -30.19 20.48
C ASP A 317 18.93 -31.35 20.02
N TYR A 318 19.39 -32.13 19.03
CA TYR A 318 18.57 -33.16 18.40
C TYR A 318 18.24 -34.33 19.33
N GLU A 319 19.08 -34.64 20.33
CA GLU A 319 18.78 -35.71 21.31
C GLU A 319 17.59 -35.30 22.20
N ASP A 320 17.59 -34.07 22.72
CA ASP A 320 16.49 -33.53 23.51
C ASP A 320 15.19 -33.46 22.69
N LYS A 321 15.28 -33.03 21.42
CA LYS A 321 14.16 -33.04 20.47
C LYS A 321 13.63 -34.46 20.20
N ALA A 322 14.51 -35.45 20.10
CA ALA A 322 14.12 -36.84 19.89
C ALA A 322 13.36 -37.41 21.11
N ASP A 323 13.82 -37.10 22.32
CA ASP A 323 13.15 -37.48 23.56
C ASP A 323 11.77 -36.78 23.67
N GLU A 324 11.68 -35.49 23.33
CA GLU A 324 10.41 -34.75 23.32
C GLU A 324 9.38 -35.32 22.32
N ILE A 325 9.83 -35.74 21.12
CA ILE A 325 8.95 -36.44 20.17
C ILE A 325 8.48 -37.79 20.72
N GLU A 326 9.36 -38.55 21.36
CA GLU A 326 8.99 -39.86 21.95
C GLU A 326 7.96 -39.68 23.07
N ASP A 327 8.13 -38.68 23.93
CA ASP A 327 7.23 -38.41 25.06
C ASP A 327 5.86 -37.84 24.63
N SER A 328 5.80 -37.09 23.52
CA SER A 328 4.57 -36.45 23.00
C SER A 328 3.78 -37.30 22.01
N THR A 329 4.31 -38.44 21.57
CA THR A 329 3.67 -39.25 20.51
C THR A 329 2.25 -39.70 20.87
N ASP A 330 2.03 -40.13 22.13
CA ASP A 330 0.72 -40.58 22.59
C ASP A 330 -0.28 -39.38 22.67
N ASP A 331 0.19 -38.20 23.11
CA ASP A 331 -0.64 -36.99 23.18
C ASP A 331 -1.04 -36.48 21.77
N LEU A 332 -0.13 -36.57 20.80
CA LEU A 332 -0.42 -36.25 19.40
C LEU A 332 -1.44 -37.21 18.77
N GLU A 333 -1.36 -38.51 19.10
CA GLU A 333 -2.35 -39.49 18.64
C GLU A 333 -3.75 -39.11 19.13
N ASP A 334 -3.87 -38.80 20.42
CA ASP A 334 -5.14 -38.39 21.02
C ASP A 334 -5.68 -37.10 20.37
N MET A 335 -4.83 -36.12 20.06
CA MET A 335 -5.22 -34.88 19.35
C MET A 335 -5.71 -35.14 17.91
N VAL A 336 -5.00 -36.00 17.17
CA VAL A 336 -5.33 -36.39 15.78
C VAL A 336 -6.67 -37.12 15.75
N ASP A 337 -6.85 -38.11 16.62
CA ASP A 337 -8.10 -38.88 16.73
C ASP A 337 -9.28 -37.99 17.14
N GLU A 338 -9.05 -37.01 18.03
CA GLU A 338 -10.08 -36.03 18.40
C GLU A 338 -10.51 -35.22 17.17
N ILE A 339 -9.57 -34.72 16.35
CA ILE A 339 -9.87 -33.93 15.16
C ILE A 339 -10.57 -34.76 14.07
N GLU A 340 -10.13 -35.99 13.83
CA GLU A 340 -10.78 -36.87 12.84
C GLU A 340 -12.25 -37.16 13.21
N SER A 341 -12.57 -37.12 14.50
CA SER A 341 -13.93 -37.30 15.00
C SER A 341 -14.81 -36.04 14.91
N MET A 342 -14.24 -34.87 14.59
CA MET A 342 -14.96 -33.60 14.51
C MET A 342 -15.78 -33.47 13.21
N ASP A 343 -16.98 -32.90 13.32
CA ASP A 343 -17.78 -32.50 12.16
C ASP A 343 -17.32 -31.13 11.64
N LEU A 344 -16.36 -31.15 10.71
CA LEU A 344 -15.77 -29.95 10.08
C LEU A 344 -16.79 -29.07 9.33
N GLN A 345 -18.03 -29.50 9.15
CA GLN A 345 -19.10 -28.68 8.55
C GLN A 345 -19.84 -27.82 9.58
N ASN A 346 -19.69 -28.11 10.87
CA ASN A 346 -20.36 -27.45 11.98
C ASN A 346 -19.38 -27.10 13.12
N THR A 347 -18.15 -26.75 12.77
CA THR A 347 -17.05 -26.42 13.69
C THR A 347 -17.42 -25.24 14.60
N THR A 348 -17.21 -25.39 15.91
CA THR A 348 -17.37 -24.30 16.87
C THR A 348 -16.07 -23.53 17.09
N ASP A 349 -16.12 -22.31 17.65
CA ASP A 349 -14.93 -21.54 18.07
C ASP A 349 -13.96 -22.39 18.92
N THR A 350 -14.48 -23.34 19.73
CA THR A 350 -13.67 -24.24 20.57
C THR A 350 -13.01 -25.37 19.78
N ASP A 351 -13.66 -25.84 18.72
CA ASP A 351 -13.11 -26.89 17.84
C ASP A 351 -11.97 -26.30 16.97
N GLU A 352 -12.11 -25.05 16.53
CA GLU A 352 -11.05 -24.34 15.79
C GLU A 352 -9.78 -24.13 16.62
N GLU A 353 -9.91 -23.79 17.91
CA GLU A 353 -8.77 -23.63 18.83
C GLU A 353 -7.99 -24.94 18.99
N LYS A 354 -8.71 -26.06 19.19
CA LYS A 354 -8.11 -27.40 19.27
C LYS A 354 -7.41 -27.82 17.97
N ILE A 355 -8.05 -27.56 16.84
CA ILE A 355 -7.49 -27.82 15.52
C ILE A 355 -6.20 -27.02 15.33
N SER A 356 -6.18 -25.75 15.74
CA SER A 356 -4.98 -24.91 15.65
C SER A 356 -3.88 -25.37 16.62
N GLU A 357 -4.23 -25.79 17.83
CA GLU A 357 -3.28 -26.30 18.82
C GLU A 357 -2.60 -27.57 18.30
N ALA A 358 -3.38 -28.55 17.84
CA ALA A 358 -2.85 -29.76 17.25
C ALA A 358 -2.00 -29.48 16.01
N ALA A 359 -2.42 -28.56 15.13
CA ALA A 359 -1.62 -28.18 13.97
C ALA A 359 -0.27 -27.55 14.36
N ASN A 360 -0.25 -26.74 15.42
CA ASN A 360 0.99 -26.14 15.94
C ASN A 360 1.91 -27.21 16.54
N GLU A 361 1.38 -28.14 17.33
CA GLU A 361 2.18 -29.23 17.91
C GLU A 361 2.71 -30.18 16.84
N VAL A 362 1.86 -30.62 15.89
CA VAL A 362 2.30 -31.44 14.74
C VAL A 362 3.38 -30.72 13.94
N THR A 363 3.25 -29.40 13.75
CA THR A 363 4.26 -28.59 13.05
C THR A 363 5.58 -28.57 13.80
N LYS A 364 5.54 -28.30 15.11
CA LYS A 364 6.72 -28.29 15.97
C LYS A 364 7.44 -29.63 15.91
N HIS A 365 6.73 -30.74 16.13
CA HIS A 365 7.30 -32.07 16.07
C HIS A 365 7.79 -32.47 14.67
N ALA A 366 7.20 -31.92 13.60
CA ALA A 366 7.74 -32.10 12.26
C ALA A 366 9.08 -31.38 12.05
N ILE A 367 9.24 -30.17 12.58
CA ILE A 367 10.50 -29.42 12.56
C ILE A 367 11.55 -30.13 13.42
N ASP A 368 11.17 -30.58 14.62
CA ASP A 368 12.08 -31.32 15.50
C ASP A 368 12.47 -32.66 14.88
N GLY A 369 11.52 -33.40 14.32
CA GLY A 369 11.76 -34.68 13.66
C GLY A 369 12.68 -34.54 12.44
N ARG A 370 12.58 -33.40 11.74
CA ARG A 370 13.52 -33.03 10.67
C ARG A 370 14.93 -32.85 11.20
N ALA A 371 15.09 -32.06 12.26
CA ALA A 371 16.39 -31.80 12.86
C ALA A 371 17.05 -33.10 13.33
N VAL A 372 16.29 -34.00 13.97
CA VAL A 372 16.76 -35.34 14.36
C VAL A 372 17.19 -36.17 13.15
N GLY A 373 16.39 -36.18 12.08
CA GLY A 373 16.70 -36.96 10.88
C GLY A 373 17.97 -36.46 10.19
N VAL A 374 18.13 -35.14 10.08
CA VAL A 374 19.32 -34.50 9.54
C VAL A 374 20.55 -34.75 10.41
N ALA A 375 20.44 -34.58 11.72
CA ALA A 375 21.55 -34.83 12.64
C ALA A 375 22.03 -36.29 12.56
N ALA A 376 21.11 -37.26 12.56
CA ALA A 376 21.43 -38.68 12.44
C ALA A 376 22.07 -39.02 11.08
N TYR A 377 21.63 -38.38 10.00
CA TYR A 377 22.24 -38.55 8.68
C TYR A 377 23.68 -38.02 8.65
N LEU A 378 23.91 -36.82 9.18
CA LEU A 378 25.24 -36.20 9.26
C LEU A 378 26.19 -36.96 10.19
N GLU A 379 25.68 -37.52 11.30
CA GLU A 379 26.46 -38.37 12.20
C GLU A 379 26.99 -39.62 11.49
N GLY A 380 26.20 -40.16 10.55
CA GLY A 380 26.55 -41.35 9.78
C GLY A 380 27.65 -41.16 8.73
N ILE A 381 28.01 -39.91 8.40
CA ILE A 381 28.99 -39.57 7.36
C ILE A 381 30.35 -39.27 8.01
N ASN A 382 31.38 -40.04 7.67
CA ASN A 382 32.74 -39.78 8.13
C ASN A 382 33.36 -38.63 7.33
N TYR A 383 33.88 -37.61 8.01
CA TYR A 383 34.55 -36.47 7.42
C TYR A 383 35.78 -36.10 8.25
N ASN A 384 36.96 -36.14 7.62
CA ASN A 384 38.25 -35.78 8.24
C ASN A 384 38.55 -36.47 9.59
N GLY A 385 38.06 -37.70 9.78
CA GLY A 385 38.31 -38.49 11.00
C GLY A 385 37.31 -38.26 12.13
N SER A 386 36.30 -37.41 11.92
CA SER A 386 35.11 -37.24 12.78
C SER A 386 33.83 -37.49 11.96
N SER A 387 32.66 -37.23 12.54
CA SER A 387 31.42 -37.19 11.76
C SER A 387 31.27 -35.84 11.04
N LEU A 388 30.40 -35.79 10.03
CA LEU A 388 30.00 -34.54 9.38
C LEU A 388 29.14 -33.69 10.32
N LEU A 389 28.40 -34.31 11.25
CA LEU A 389 27.72 -33.63 12.34
C LEU A 389 28.71 -32.83 13.19
N ASP A 390 29.84 -33.43 13.59
CA ASP A 390 30.88 -32.72 14.37
C ASP A 390 31.41 -31.47 13.65
N TYR A 391 31.50 -31.51 12.32
CA TYR A 391 31.92 -30.36 11.52
C TYR A 391 30.88 -29.23 11.54
N PHE A 392 29.59 -29.55 11.39
CA PHE A 392 28.51 -28.56 11.43
C PHE A 392 28.19 -28.07 12.86
N SER A 393 28.55 -28.84 13.88
CA SER A 393 28.39 -28.46 15.31
C SER A 393 29.43 -27.46 15.83
N ARG A 394 30.39 -27.05 15.00
CA ARG A 394 31.44 -26.08 15.37
C ARG A 394 30.85 -24.71 15.69
N GLU A 395 31.35 -24.10 16.75
CA GLU A 395 30.98 -22.74 17.17
C GLU A 395 31.21 -21.72 16.05
N TYR A 396 30.28 -20.78 15.90
CA TYR A 396 30.37 -19.74 14.88
C TYR A 396 31.66 -18.92 14.96
N ASP A 397 32.16 -18.65 16.16
CA ASP A 397 33.42 -17.93 16.35
C ASP A 397 34.63 -18.66 15.77
N GLU A 398 34.59 -20.00 15.66
CA GLU A 398 35.64 -20.77 15.02
C GLU A 398 35.58 -20.65 13.49
N VAL A 399 34.37 -20.58 12.94
CA VAL A 399 34.12 -20.54 11.48
C VAL A 399 34.24 -19.12 10.94
N LYS A 400 33.89 -18.09 11.71
CA LYS A 400 33.91 -16.69 11.25
C LYS A 400 35.30 -16.10 11.03
N THR A 401 36.35 -16.65 11.65
CA THR A 401 37.71 -16.07 11.51
C THR A 401 38.12 -15.97 10.04
N ASN A 402 39.00 -15.02 9.67
CA ASN A 402 39.43 -14.85 8.27
C ASN A 402 40.03 -16.13 7.66
N SER A 403 40.64 -17.00 8.46
CA SER A 403 41.08 -18.34 8.04
C SER A 403 39.96 -19.39 8.16
N GLY A 404 39.06 -19.22 9.13
CA GLY A 404 37.93 -20.12 9.39
C GLY A 404 36.89 -20.09 8.28
N ILE A 405 36.59 -18.93 7.69
CA ILE A 405 35.52 -18.83 6.68
C ILE A 405 35.86 -19.63 5.42
N ARG A 406 37.16 -19.80 5.13
CA ARG A 406 37.66 -20.63 4.03
C ARG A 406 37.33 -22.11 4.20
N THR A 407 37.02 -22.56 5.42
CA THR A 407 36.55 -23.92 5.65
C THR A 407 35.18 -24.18 5.02
N LEU A 408 34.43 -23.12 4.66
CA LEU A 408 33.17 -23.22 3.91
C LEU A 408 33.37 -23.23 2.39
N TYR A 409 34.57 -22.91 1.86
CA TYR A 409 34.79 -22.85 0.41
C TYR A 409 34.54 -24.19 -0.30
N PRO A 410 34.89 -25.35 0.29
CA PRO A 410 34.50 -26.63 -0.29
C PRO A 410 32.98 -26.87 -0.33
N ILE A 411 32.22 -26.31 0.61
CA ILE A 411 30.74 -26.34 0.54
C ILE A 411 30.29 -25.50 -0.65
N VAL A 412 30.81 -24.27 -0.78
CA VAL A 412 30.46 -23.38 -1.90
C VAL A 412 30.76 -24.04 -3.25
N ASP A 413 31.93 -24.66 -3.40
CA ASP A 413 32.31 -25.38 -4.63
C ASP A 413 31.43 -26.61 -4.91
N ALA A 414 30.90 -27.24 -3.85
CA ALA A 414 29.99 -28.37 -3.96
C ALA A 414 28.55 -27.96 -4.31
N LEU A 415 28.12 -26.73 -4.01
CA LEU A 415 26.78 -26.27 -4.37
C LEU A 415 26.69 -25.98 -5.88
N SER A 416 25.57 -26.36 -6.48
CA SER A 416 25.23 -26.02 -7.86
C SER A 416 24.91 -24.51 -8.00
N PRO A 417 25.09 -23.92 -9.18
CA PRO A 417 24.68 -22.54 -9.45
C PRO A 417 23.24 -22.22 -9.03
N GLY A 418 22.30 -23.15 -9.25
CA GLY A 418 20.91 -23.03 -8.83
C GLY A 418 20.74 -23.01 -7.31
N GLN A 419 21.47 -23.86 -6.57
CA GLN A 419 21.47 -23.84 -5.11
C GLN A 419 22.08 -22.55 -4.56
N ILE A 420 23.18 -22.06 -5.15
CA ILE A 420 23.83 -20.79 -4.76
C ILE A 420 22.87 -19.62 -4.98
N ALA A 421 22.20 -19.59 -6.13
CA ALA A 421 21.24 -18.54 -6.47
C ALA A 421 20.05 -18.48 -5.49
N GLY A 422 19.75 -19.58 -4.79
CA GLY A 422 18.66 -19.65 -3.83
C GLY A 422 19.04 -19.78 -2.36
N LEU A 423 20.29 -19.49 -2.02
CA LEU A 423 20.71 -19.45 -0.62
C LEU A 423 19.95 -18.44 0.22
N GLU A 424 19.42 -17.36 -0.37
CA GLU A 424 18.63 -16.38 0.38
C GLU A 424 17.38 -17.00 1.03
N PHE A 425 16.71 -17.91 0.32
CA PHE A 425 15.44 -18.54 0.74
C PHE A 425 15.60 -19.95 1.32
N MET A 426 16.76 -20.57 1.17
CA MET A 426 17.01 -21.89 1.76
C MET A 426 17.74 -21.78 3.10
N SER A 427 17.35 -22.63 4.04
CA SER A 427 18.14 -22.94 5.23
C SER A 427 19.20 -24.00 4.90
N PHE A 428 20.21 -24.16 5.77
CA PHE A 428 21.09 -25.33 5.70
C PHE A 428 20.32 -26.63 5.89
N MET A 429 19.28 -26.60 6.73
CA MET A 429 18.39 -27.73 6.93
C MET A 429 17.73 -28.15 5.60
N ASP A 430 17.31 -27.20 4.77
CA ASP A 430 16.79 -27.48 3.41
C ASP A 430 17.84 -28.12 2.51
N LEU A 431 19.04 -27.55 2.47
CA LEU A 431 20.14 -28.09 1.67
C LEU A 431 20.46 -29.53 2.03
N VAL A 432 20.61 -29.84 3.32
CA VAL A 432 20.90 -31.21 3.78
C VAL A 432 19.73 -32.13 3.52
N SER A 433 18.49 -31.68 3.75
CA SER A 433 17.28 -32.45 3.48
C SER A 433 17.18 -32.87 2.01
N ILE A 434 17.49 -31.97 1.06
CA ILE A 434 17.50 -32.27 -0.37
C ILE A 434 18.57 -33.31 -0.72
N ALA A 435 19.75 -33.22 -0.10
CA ALA A 435 20.83 -34.19 -0.32
C ALA A 435 20.53 -35.56 0.27
N MET A 436 19.79 -35.63 1.37
CA MET A 436 19.40 -36.88 2.01
C MET A 436 18.25 -37.60 1.27
N ALA A 437 17.42 -36.86 0.53
CA ALA A 437 16.24 -37.38 -0.14
C ALA A 437 16.59 -38.35 -1.28
N ASP A 438 15.94 -39.52 -1.28
CA ASP A 438 16.08 -40.56 -2.30
C ASP A 438 14.80 -40.75 -3.14
N LYS A 439 14.72 -41.82 -3.95
CA LYS A 439 13.53 -42.05 -4.79
C LYS A 439 12.30 -42.44 -3.97
N ASP A 440 12.51 -43.18 -2.89
CA ASP A 440 11.42 -43.69 -2.04
C ASP A 440 10.81 -42.52 -1.23
N THR A 441 11.67 -41.60 -0.78
CA THR A 441 11.32 -40.31 -0.16
C THR A 441 10.21 -39.58 -0.91
N TYR A 442 10.33 -39.41 -2.24
CA TYR A 442 9.36 -38.62 -3.01
C TYR A 442 8.08 -39.39 -3.37
N ALA A 443 8.10 -40.72 -3.37
CA ALA A 443 6.96 -41.55 -3.78
C ALA A 443 5.83 -41.56 -2.73
N ASP A 444 6.19 -41.47 -1.44
CA ASP A 444 5.22 -41.60 -0.34
C ASP A 444 4.33 -40.35 -0.14
N VAL A 445 4.70 -39.20 -0.72
CA VAL A 445 4.00 -37.90 -0.56
C VAL A 445 3.12 -37.53 -1.77
N GLU A 446 3.12 -38.33 -2.85
CA GLU A 446 2.42 -38.00 -4.10
C GLU A 446 0.89 -37.90 -3.92
N LYS A 447 0.30 -38.79 -3.10
CA LYS A 447 -1.16 -38.85 -2.89
C LYS A 447 -1.71 -37.65 -2.14
N SER A 448 -0.89 -37.03 -1.31
CA SER A 448 -1.34 -35.93 -0.49
C SER A 448 -1.47 -34.69 -1.37
N ILE A 449 -0.45 -34.34 -2.17
CA ILE A 449 -0.49 -33.19 -3.08
C ILE A 449 -1.75 -33.18 -3.96
N GLU A 450 -2.24 -34.32 -4.44
CA GLU A 450 -3.41 -34.40 -5.31
C GLU A 450 -4.70 -33.81 -4.71
N THR A 451 -4.88 -33.86 -3.38
CA THR A 451 -6.14 -33.44 -2.73
C THR A 451 -6.23 -31.94 -2.46
N ALA A 452 -5.15 -31.19 -2.68
CA ALA A 452 -5.10 -29.75 -2.42
C ALA A 452 -5.70 -28.93 -3.56
N ASP A 453 -6.54 -27.95 -3.23
CA ASP A 453 -7.05 -27.01 -4.22
C ASP A 453 -5.96 -25.98 -4.63
N PRO A 454 -5.86 -25.64 -5.92
CA PRO A 454 -4.96 -24.57 -6.37
C PRO A 454 -5.38 -23.20 -5.84
N VAL A 455 -4.40 -22.37 -5.50
CA VAL A 455 -4.56 -20.99 -5.07
C VAL A 455 -3.85 -20.04 -6.02
N SER A 456 -4.38 -18.84 -6.16
CA SER A 456 -3.78 -17.82 -7.03
C SER A 456 -2.54 -17.20 -6.38
N VAL A 457 -1.49 -16.92 -7.16
CA VAL A 457 -0.30 -16.22 -6.63
C VAL A 457 -0.59 -14.77 -6.23
N TYR A 458 -1.71 -14.21 -6.69
CA TYR A 458 -2.19 -12.88 -6.33
C TYR A 458 -3.19 -12.93 -5.16
N ASP A 459 -3.30 -14.08 -4.48
CA ASP A 459 -4.08 -14.26 -3.24
C ASP A 459 -3.58 -13.39 -2.11
N GLY A 460 -4.10 -12.18 -2.03
CA GLY A 460 -3.71 -11.19 -1.04
C GLY A 460 -3.95 -9.80 -1.58
N VAL A 461 -3.83 -9.69 -2.89
CA VAL A 461 -3.14 -8.54 -3.42
C VAL A 461 -4.07 -7.57 -4.09
N ASP A 462 -3.99 -6.34 -3.57
CA ASP A 462 -4.49 -5.17 -4.24
C ASP A 462 -3.60 -4.79 -5.42
N ARG A 463 -3.88 -5.36 -6.60
CA ARG A 463 -3.06 -5.14 -7.80
C ARG A 463 -3.10 -3.70 -8.33
N GLU A 464 -4.13 -2.93 -7.95
CA GLU A 464 -4.28 -1.52 -8.36
C GLU A 464 -3.11 -0.65 -7.87
N ILE A 465 -2.44 -1.05 -6.77
CA ILE A 465 -1.29 -0.30 -6.26
C ILE A 465 -0.06 -0.37 -7.17
N TYR A 466 -0.01 -1.35 -8.08
CA TYR A 466 1.11 -1.55 -9.01
C TYR A 466 0.82 -0.98 -10.40
N GLU A 467 -0.37 -0.44 -10.63
CA GLU A 467 -0.73 0.19 -11.90
C GLU A 467 -0.11 1.59 -12.01
N GLU A 468 0.41 1.91 -13.20
CA GLU A 468 1.01 3.22 -13.45
C GLU A 468 -0.03 4.33 -13.29
N GLY A 469 0.23 5.27 -12.37
CA GLY A 469 -0.71 6.36 -12.04
C GLY A 469 -1.88 5.94 -11.14
N GLY A 470 -1.91 4.70 -10.65
CA GLY A 470 -2.91 4.24 -9.69
C GLY A 470 -2.72 4.81 -8.27
N VAL A 471 -1.46 5.13 -7.92
CA VAL A 471 -1.04 5.57 -6.59
C VAL A 471 -0.34 6.92 -6.64
N ALA A 472 -0.76 7.81 -5.74
CA ALA A 472 -0.02 9.02 -5.41
C ALA A 472 0.74 8.87 -4.10
N MET A 473 1.97 9.36 -4.08
CA MET A 473 2.81 9.37 -2.87
C MET A 473 2.91 10.77 -2.29
N THR A 474 2.82 10.88 -0.96
CA THR A 474 2.98 12.15 -0.22
C THR A 474 4.16 12.08 0.75
N THR A 475 4.73 13.24 1.05
CA THR A 475 5.84 13.41 2.00
C THR A 475 5.60 14.66 2.86
N ASP A 476 6.26 14.76 4.02
CA ASP A 476 6.19 15.96 4.86
C ASP A 476 6.62 17.23 4.09
N ALA A 477 7.61 17.10 3.22
CA ALA A 477 8.10 18.21 2.40
C ALA A 477 7.03 18.69 1.41
N LEU A 478 6.39 17.76 0.68
CA LEU A 478 5.32 18.07 -0.27
C LEU A 478 4.11 18.71 0.44
N ARG A 479 3.68 18.16 1.57
CA ARG A 479 2.58 18.73 2.37
C ARG A 479 2.90 20.13 2.90
N LYS A 480 4.12 20.32 3.41
CA LYS A 480 4.55 21.64 3.91
C LYS A 480 4.59 22.67 2.80
N GLN A 481 5.15 22.33 1.64
CA GLN A 481 5.16 23.20 0.46
C GLN A 481 3.73 23.53 0.00
N ALA A 482 2.86 22.53 -0.06
CA ALA A 482 1.44 22.69 -0.36
C ALA A 482 0.75 23.71 0.56
N SER A 483 0.98 23.61 1.87
CA SER A 483 0.36 24.47 2.89
C SER A 483 0.87 25.92 2.91
N GLN A 484 2.08 26.18 2.41
CA GLN A 484 2.72 27.51 2.45
C GLN A 484 2.23 28.44 1.34
N ASN A 485 1.82 27.93 0.18
CA ASN A 485 1.33 28.76 -0.94
C ASN A 485 -0.20 28.89 -0.98
N VAL A 486 -0.88 28.68 0.14
CA VAL A 486 -2.34 28.88 0.29
C VAL A 486 -2.67 30.33 0.70
N GLU A 487 -1.69 31.22 0.73
CA GLU A 487 -1.90 32.64 1.04
C GLU A 487 -3.04 33.19 0.15
N PRO A 488 -4.12 33.72 0.74
CA PRO A 488 -5.10 34.46 -0.04
C PRO A 488 -4.36 35.61 -0.69
N GLU A 489 -4.31 35.64 -2.02
CA GLU A 489 -4.41 36.93 -2.67
C GLU A 489 -5.74 37.51 -2.18
N ASN A 490 -5.68 38.35 -1.14
CA ASN A 490 -6.79 39.19 -0.77
C ASN A 490 -7.26 39.80 -2.09
N TYR A 491 -8.54 39.62 -2.43
CA TYR A 491 -9.14 40.22 -3.61
C TYR A 491 -8.98 41.74 -3.50
N ASN A 492 -7.83 42.23 -3.95
CA ASN A 492 -7.46 43.63 -3.99
C ASN A 492 -7.96 44.10 -5.34
N GLY A 493 -9.29 44.21 -5.45
CA GLY A 493 -9.96 44.84 -6.59
C GLY A 493 -9.63 46.34 -6.65
N THR A 494 -8.35 46.69 -6.75
CA THR A 494 -7.85 48.05 -6.93
C THR A 494 -8.39 48.63 -8.23
N LEU A 495 -8.60 47.81 -9.26
CA LEU A 495 -9.16 48.23 -10.54
C LEU A 495 -10.64 48.64 -10.44
N PRO A 496 -11.56 47.84 -9.85
CA PRO A 496 -12.91 48.30 -9.50
C PRO A 496 -12.93 49.56 -8.63
N ILE A 497 -12.12 49.62 -7.57
CA ILE A 497 -12.05 50.79 -6.68
C ILE A 497 -11.59 52.04 -7.45
N MET A 498 -10.57 51.91 -8.31
CA MET A 498 -10.07 52.99 -9.15
C MET A 498 -11.11 53.43 -10.18
N LEU A 499 -11.86 52.50 -10.78
CA LEU A 499 -12.94 52.81 -11.72
C LEU A 499 -14.13 53.51 -11.02
N TRP A 500 -14.52 53.09 -9.82
CA TRP A 500 -15.53 53.80 -9.01
C TRP A 500 -15.08 55.21 -8.62
N SER A 501 -13.79 55.38 -8.29
CA SER A 501 -13.20 56.69 -8.01
C SER A 501 -13.26 57.62 -9.23
N ILE A 502 -13.00 57.09 -10.43
CA ILE A 502 -13.10 57.81 -11.71
C ILE A 502 -14.56 58.18 -12.04
N VAL A 503 -15.52 57.28 -11.82
CA VAL A 503 -16.96 57.55 -12.00
C VAL A 503 -17.46 58.65 -11.06
N ILE A 504 -17.08 58.59 -9.77
CA ILE A 504 -17.38 59.65 -8.80
C ILE A 504 -16.72 60.97 -9.21
N GLY A 505 -15.48 60.93 -9.71
CA GLY A 505 -14.77 62.09 -10.25
C GLY A 505 -15.48 62.74 -11.43
N PHE A 506 -15.99 61.95 -12.39
CA PHE A 506 -16.76 62.46 -13.54
C PHE A 506 -18.14 62.99 -13.14
N ALA A 507 -18.83 62.32 -12.20
CA ALA A 507 -20.10 62.81 -11.66
C ALA A 507 -19.91 64.14 -10.91
N ALA A 508 -18.88 64.23 -10.06
CA ALA A 508 -18.52 65.46 -9.34
C ALA A 508 -18.07 66.57 -10.32
N ALA A 509 -17.31 66.25 -11.37
CA ALA A 509 -16.93 67.21 -12.40
C ALA A 509 -18.15 67.73 -13.19
N SER A 510 -19.16 66.89 -13.46
CA SER A 510 -20.39 67.33 -14.15
C SER A 510 -21.22 68.32 -13.34
N ILE A 511 -21.26 68.14 -12.00
CA ILE A 511 -21.90 69.06 -11.05
C ILE A 511 -21.02 70.32 -10.88
N GLY A 512 -19.71 70.12 -10.79
CA GLY A 512 -18.69 71.16 -10.68
C GLY A 512 -18.69 72.11 -11.87
N VAL A 513 -18.80 71.62 -13.10
CA VAL A 513 -18.88 72.44 -14.32
C VAL A 513 -20.12 73.34 -14.31
N LYS A 514 -21.27 72.85 -13.81
CA LYS A 514 -22.48 73.69 -13.61
C LYS A 514 -22.28 74.75 -12.52
N ALA A 515 -21.59 74.42 -11.43
CA ALA A 515 -21.31 75.36 -10.35
C ALA A 515 -20.24 76.40 -10.74
N LEU A 516 -19.15 75.99 -11.41
CA LEU A 516 -18.06 76.84 -11.88
C LEU A 516 -18.55 77.81 -12.95
N ALA A 517 -19.42 77.37 -13.87
CA ALA A 517 -20.07 78.25 -14.85
C ALA A 517 -20.88 79.37 -14.17
N ASN A 518 -21.55 79.08 -13.06
CA ASN A 518 -22.27 80.09 -12.27
C ASN A 518 -21.34 81.03 -11.49
N VAL A 519 -20.18 80.56 -11.02
CA VAL A 519 -19.20 81.36 -10.26
C VAL A 519 -18.37 82.27 -11.17
N ILE A 520 -17.88 81.76 -12.31
CA ILE A 520 -17.15 82.55 -13.31
C ILE A 520 -18.04 83.68 -13.83
N PHE A 521 -19.34 83.42 -14.03
CA PHE A 521 -20.31 84.45 -14.41
C PHE A 521 -20.47 85.54 -13.34
N LYS A 522 -20.50 85.17 -12.05
CA LYS A 522 -20.54 86.16 -10.96
C LYS A 522 -19.26 87.02 -10.90
N PHE A 523 -18.10 86.43 -11.15
CA PHE A 523 -16.83 87.17 -11.15
C PHE A 523 -16.69 88.11 -12.34
N GLU A 524 -17.10 87.71 -13.54
CA GLU A 524 -17.15 88.58 -14.74
C GLU A 524 -18.13 89.75 -14.57
N VAL A 525 -19.34 89.50 -14.03
CA VAL A 525 -20.32 90.56 -13.75
C VAL A 525 -19.80 91.53 -12.70
N VAL A 526 -19.14 91.05 -11.64
CA VAL A 526 -18.55 91.91 -10.60
C VAL A 526 -17.36 92.71 -11.13
N LYS A 527 -16.49 92.10 -11.95
CA LYS A 527 -15.37 92.77 -12.60
C LYS A 527 -15.87 93.88 -13.54
N TRP A 528 -16.89 93.60 -14.34
CA TRP A 528 -17.47 94.55 -15.27
C TRP A 528 -18.19 95.72 -14.56
N VAL A 529 -18.95 95.44 -13.49
CA VAL A 529 -19.55 96.48 -12.64
C VAL A 529 -18.49 97.36 -12.00
N LYS A 530 -17.35 96.77 -11.61
CA LYS A 530 -16.22 97.50 -11.04
C LYS A 530 -15.51 98.38 -12.09
N GLU A 531 -15.25 97.85 -13.28
CA GLU A 531 -14.65 98.60 -14.41
C GLU A 531 -15.56 99.76 -14.86
N ALA A 532 -16.87 99.54 -14.99
CA ALA A 532 -17.83 100.59 -15.33
C ALA A 532 -17.96 101.70 -14.25
N TYR A 533 -17.75 101.33 -12.97
CA TYR A 533 -17.73 102.29 -11.85
C TYR A 533 -16.41 103.09 -11.81
N GLU A 534 -15.28 102.45 -12.11
CA GLU A 534 -13.95 103.08 -12.15
C GLU A 534 -13.79 104.02 -13.36
N GLU A 535 -14.49 103.78 -14.48
CA GLU A 535 -14.49 104.66 -15.66
C GLU A 535 -15.43 105.88 -15.55
N GLY A 536 -16.13 106.05 -14.42
CA GLY A 536 -16.94 107.26 -14.14
C GLY A 536 -18.21 107.39 -14.99
N VAL A 537 -18.66 106.32 -15.63
CA VAL A 537 -19.87 106.32 -16.46
C VAL A 537 -21.11 106.32 -15.54
N LYS A 538 -21.89 107.40 -15.55
CA LYS A 538 -23.21 107.46 -14.90
C LYS A 538 -24.23 106.66 -15.71
N VAL A 539 -24.26 105.33 -15.54
CA VAL A 539 -25.28 104.49 -16.18
C VAL A 539 -26.56 104.48 -15.34
N SER A 540 -27.72 104.70 -15.96
CA SER A 540 -29.01 104.56 -15.28
C SER A 540 -29.30 103.07 -15.00
N PHE A 541 -29.85 102.76 -13.81
CA PHE A 541 -30.10 101.36 -13.38
C PHE A 541 -31.04 100.61 -14.35
N SER A 542 -31.89 101.32 -15.08
CA SER A 542 -32.79 100.78 -16.09
C SER A 542 -32.07 100.33 -17.37
N GLU A 543 -31.08 101.08 -17.86
CA GLU A 543 -30.31 100.73 -19.07
C GLU A 543 -29.30 99.61 -18.79
N LEU A 544 -28.68 99.63 -17.60
CA LEU A 544 -27.78 98.57 -17.15
C LEU A 544 -28.52 97.23 -17.02
N SER A 545 -29.83 97.24 -16.71
CA SER A 545 -30.63 96.02 -16.61
C SER A 545 -30.96 95.39 -17.96
N ALA A 546 -31.27 96.18 -18.99
CA ALA A 546 -31.73 95.65 -20.27
C ALA A 546 -30.60 95.03 -21.11
N GLU A 547 -29.44 95.68 -21.20
CA GLU A 547 -28.30 95.14 -21.95
C GLU A 547 -27.62 93.98 -21.20
N THR A 548 -27.56 94.04 -19.87
CA THR A 548 -27.08 92.91 -19.05
C THR A 548 -28.01 91.71 -19.15
N ILE A 549 -29.35 91.91 -19.16
CA ILE A 549 -30.31 90.83 -19.39
C ILE A 549 -30.20 90.28 -20.81
N HIS A 550 -29.99 91.13 -21.82
CA HIS A 550 -29.82 90.69 -23.21
C HIS A 550 -28.54 89.87 -23.42
N ARG A 551 -27.39 90.31 -22.88
CA ARG A 551 -26.12 89.57 -22.93
C ARG A 551 -26.12 88.34 -22.04
N TYR A 552 -26.78 88.38 -20.87
CA TYR A 552 -27.06 87.19 -20.06
C TYR A 552 -27.88 86.18 -20.86
N ASN A 553 -28.93 86.61 -21.55
CA ASN A 553 -29.75 85.73 -22.38
C ASN A 553 -28.98 85.21 -23.61
N LEU A 554 -28.12 86.02 -24.24
CA LEU A 554 -27.23 85.59 -25.34
C LEU A 554 -26.17 84.59 -24.87
N TRP A 555 -25.49 84.85 -23.75
CA TRP A 555 -24.51 83.93 -23.16
C TRP A 555 -25.17 82.64 -22.66
N LYS A 556 -26.33 82.74 -22.01
CA LYS A 556 -27.18 81.61 -21.59
C LYS A 556 -27.69 80.80 -22.78
N SER A 557 -27.98 81.45 -23.92
CA SER A 557 -28.46 80.78 -25.14
C SER A 557 -27.34 80.18 -26.01
N GLY A 558 -26.14 80.78 -26.04
CA GLY A 558 -25.04 80.36 -26.91
C GLY A 558 -23.99 79.46 -26.25
N PHE A 559 -23.53 79.83 -25.05
CA PHE A 559 -22.44 79.12 -24.35
C PHE A 559 -22.95 78.31 -23.14
N GLY A 560 -23.89 78.86 -22.37
CA GLY A 560 -24.37 78.28 -21.11
C GLY A 560 -25.31 77.09 -21.25
N ASN A 561 -26.24 77.10 -22.23
CA ASN A 561 -27.13 75.96 -22.47
C ASN A 561 -26.51 74.94 -23.42
N THR A 562 -26.05 75.33 -24.61
CA THR A 562 -25.74 74.34 -25.66
C THR A 562 -24.44 73.57 -25.40
N TYR A 563 -23.30 74.25 -25.25
CA TYR A 563 -22.02 73.58 -24.97
C TYR A 563 -21.96 72.97 -23.57
N GLY A 564 -22.51 73.63 -22.56
CA GLY A 564 -22.63 73.09 -21.21
C GLY A 564 -23.51 71.83 -21.16
N GLN A 565 -24.61 71.78 -21.91
CA GLN A 565 -25.44 70.57 -22.03
C GLN A 565 -24.72 69.47 -22.82
N TYR A 566 -24.04 69.78 -23.93
CA TYR A 566 -23.29 68.76 -24.68
C TYR A 566 -22.11 68.19 -23.90
N LEU A 567 -21.36 69.03 -23.16
CA LEU A 567 -20.27 68.58 -22.30
C LEU A 567 -20.81 67.78 -21.10
N SER A 568 -21.90 68.25 -20.46
CA SER A 568 -22.56 67.52 -19.36
C SER A 568 -23.16 66.19 -19.84
N ALA A 569 -23.76 66.15 -21.04
CA ALA A 569 -24.31 64.94 -21.64
C ALA A 569 -23.20 63.98 -22.07
N GLY A 570 -22.10 64.49 -22.63
CA GLY A 570 -20.91 63.73 -22.95
C GLY A 570 -20.26 63.10 -21.71
N LEU A 571 -20.07 63.88 -20.64
CA LEU A 571 -19.55 63.39 -19.36
C LEU A 571 -20.50 62.40 -18.67
N ALA A 572 -21.82 62.62 -18.72
CA ALA A 572 -22.80 61.68 -18.21
C ALA A 572 -22.80 60.37 -18.99
N THR A 573 -22.71 60.43 -20.32
CA THR A 573 -22.61 59.25 -21.19
C THR A 573 -21.32 58.49 -20.91
N LEU A 574 -20.19 59.20 -20.75
CA LEU A 574 -18.90 58.60 -20.41
C LEU A 574 -18.94 57.93 -19.03
N ALA A 575 -19.59 58.56 -18.04
CA ALA A 575 -19.77 57.98 -16.72
C ALA A 575 -20.57 56.67 -16.79
N VAL A 576 -21.67 56.63 -17.56
CA VAL A 576 -22.46 55.40 -17.77
C VAL A 576 -21.63 54.30 -18.43
N ILE A 577 -20.86 54.62 -19.48
CA ILE A 577 -19.99 53.65 -20.15
C ILE A 577 -18.93 53.11 -19.18
N MET A 578 -18.29 53.98 -18.39
CA MET A 578 -17.29 53.59 -17.39
C MET A 578 -17.89 52.75 -16.26
N THR A 579 -19.14 53.03 -15.83
CA THR A 579 -19.86 52.18 -14.87
C THR A 579 -20.13 50.80 -15.44
N ILE A 580 -20.57 50.69 -16.71
CA ILE A 580 -20.82 49.40 -17.37
C ILE A 580 -19.52 48.61 -17.51
N LEU A 581 -18.43 49.24 -17.98
CA LEU A 581 -17.12 48.59 -18.09
C LEU A 581 -16.58 48.15 -16.73
N SER A 582 -16.74 48.98 -15.70
CA SER A 582 -16.37 48.62 -14.31
C SER A 582 -17.15 47.42 -13.82
N LEU A 583 -18.46 47.37 -14.08
CA LEU A 583 -19.28 46.22 -13.73
C LEU A 583 -18.81 44.96 -14.46
N ILE A 584 -18.53 45.03 -15.77
CA ILE A 584 -18.05 43.89 -16.56
C ILE A 584 -16.69 43.39 -16.05
N VAL A 585 -15.72 44.29 -15.82
CA VAL A 585 -14.40 43.93 -15.31
C VAL A 585 -14.50 43.35 -13.91
N THR A 586 -15.32 43.93 -13.04
CA THR A 586 -15.58 43.39 -11.70
C THR A 586 -16.19 41.99 -11.78
N LEU A 587 -17.13 41.75 -12.71
CA LEU A 587 -17.72 40.43 -12.92
C LEU A 587 -16.70 39.42 -13.47
N ILE A 588 -15.79 39.84 -14.35
CA ILE A 588 -14.70 38.99 -14.87
C ILE A 588 -13.69 38.66 -13.76
N ASP A 589 -13.25 39.65 -12.99
CA ASP A 589 -12.29 39.47 -11.89
C ASP A 589 -12.88 38.58 -10.78
N ILE A 590 -14.16 38.79 -10.43
CA ILE A 590 -14.91 37.92 -9.51
C ILE A 590 -15.00 36.50 -10.08
N SER A 591 -15.38 36.35 -11.36
CA SER A 591 -15.47 35.03 -12.01
C SER A 591 -14.11 34.33 -12.07
N SER A 592 -13.02 35.06 -12.27
CA SER A 592 -11.66 34.52 -12.32
C SER A 592 -11.17 34.11 -10.93
N TYR A 593 -11.48 34.90 -9.89
CA TYR A 593 -11.14 34.59 -8.50
C TYR A 593 -11.79 33.28 -8.02
N TYR A 594 -13.00 32.98 -8.48
CA TYR A 594 -13.71 31.73 -8.18
C TYR A 594 -13.45 30.60 -9.19
N SER A 595 -12.65 30.84 -10.24
CA SER A 595 -12.27 29.83 -11.23
C SER A 595 -11.01 29.10 -10.77
N THR A 596 -11.12 28.25 -9.76
CA THR A 596 -9.99 27.43 -9.32
C THR A 596 -9.77 26.25 -10.25
N LYS A 597 -8.51 26.03 -10.67
CA LYS A 597 -8.10 24.77 -11.28
C LYS A 597 -7.80 23.79 -10.16
N TYR A 598 -8.59 22.75 -10.07
CA TYR A 598 -8.40 21.74 -9.05
C TYR A 598 -7.54 20.58 -9.57
N LEU A 599 -6.72 20.02 -8.69
CA LEU A 599 -6.04 18.75 -8.94
C LEU A 599 -7.02 17.58 -8.82
N PRO A 600 -6.80 16.50 -9.57
CA PRO A 600 -7.57 15.28 -9.38
C PRO A 600 -7.34 14.72 -7.96
N ILE A 601 -8.29 13.95 -7.46
CA ILE A 601 -8.11 13.17 -6.23
C ILE A 601 -7.57 11.80 -6.66
N PRO A 602 -6.37 11.38 -6.23
CA PRO A 602 -5.86 10.03 -6.52
C PRO A 602 -6.78 8.93 -5.98
N ASN A 603 -6.83 7.76 -6.64
CA ASN A 603 -7.59 6.62 -6.11
C ASN A 603 -6.98 6.12 -4.81
N ILE A 604 -5.64 6.07 -4.79
CA ILE A 604 -4.83 5.53 -3.72
C ILE A 604 -3.78 6.56 -3.34
N MET A 605 -3.62 6.79 -2.04
CA MET A 605 -2.62 7.68 -1.47
C MET A 605 -1.77 6.91 -0.47
N VAL A 606 -0.48 7.24 -0.40
CA VAL A 606 0.44 6.62 0.56
C VAL A 606 1.48 7.60 1.05
N ASP A 607 1.88 7.50 2.31
CA ASP A 607 3.04 8.22 2.81
C ASP A 607 4.31 7.44 2.48
N VAL A 608 5.31 8.12 1.90
CA VAL A 608 6.58 7.49 1.51
C VAL A 608 7.21 6.68 2.63
N ASN A 609 7.11 7.16 3.88
CA ASN A 609 7.76 6.52 5.01
C ASN A 609 7.12 5.18 5.39
N ASP A 610 5.90 4.90 4.92
CA ASP A 610 5.17 3.66 5.24
C ASP A 610 5.45 2.53 4.25
N ILE A 611 6.06 2.87 3.11
CA ILE A 611 6.34 1.94 2.01
C ILE A 611 7.79 1.95 1.56
N THR A 612 8.70 2.63 2.28
CA THR A 612 10.12 2.65 1.95
C THR A 612 11.00 2.17 3.08
N THR A 613 12.11 1.55 2.70
CA THR A 613 13.28 1.30 3.56
C THR A 613 14.55 1.73 2.82
N LYS A 614 15.68 1.71 3.52
CA LYS A 614 17.01 1.95 2.93
C LYS A 614 17.67 0.63 2.56
N ASP A 615 18.23 0.56 1.36
CA ASP A 615 19.12 -0.53 0.96
C ASP A 615 20.55 -0.35 1.52
N GLU A 616 21.45 -1.26 1.16
CA GLU A 616 22.87 -1.22 1.58
C GLU A 616 23.62 0.03 1.10
N ASN A 617 23.14 0.68 0.03
CA ASN A 617 23.69 1.91 -0.52
C ASN A 617 23.06 3.17 0.09
N GLY A 618 22.05 3.03 0.97
CA GLY A 618 21.28 4.12 1.56
C GLY A 618 20.20 4.69 0.64
N ASP A 619 19.89 3.99 -0.45
CA ASP A 619 18.87 4.36 -1.41
C ASP A 619 17.48 3.94 -0.92
N ASP A 620 16.46 4.78 -1.15
CA ASP A 620 15.07 4.40 -0.86
C ASP A 620 14.60 3.32 -1.84
N ILE A 621 14.04 2.25 -1.28
CA ILE A 621 13.48 1.11 -1.99
C ILE A 621 12.10 0.80 -1.45
N LEU A 622 11.21 0.28 -2.30
CA LEU A 622 9.86 -0.05 -1.91
C LEU A 622 9.82 -1.33 -1.07
N ILE A 623 9.18 -1.27 0.09
CA ILE A 623 8.81 -2.46 0.86
C ILE A 623 7.37 -2.86 0.52
N LYS A 624 7.11 -4.17 0.39
CA LYS A 624 5.77 -4.69 0.19
C LYS A 624 4.94 -4.48 1.47
N ASN A 625 4.22 -3.37 1.55
CA ASN A 625 3.31 -3.07 2.65
C ASN A 625 1.94 -2.61 2.11
N GLN A 626 1.16 -3.57 1.60
CA GLN A 626 -0.15 -3.30 0.98
C GLN A 626 -1.14 -2.62 1.93
N THR A 627 -0.92 -2.76 3.23
CA THR A 627 -1.76 -2.18 4.28
C THR A 627 -1.51 -0.71 4.56
N ALA A 628 -0.49 -0.09 3.95
CA ALA A 628 -0.20 1.34 4.04
C ALA A 628 -0.99 2.20 3.03
N TYR A 629 -1.70 1.56 2.09
CA TYR A 629 -2.30 2.24 0.94
C TYR A 629 -3.73 2.69 1.28
N TYR A 630 -3.90 4.00 1.43
CA TYR A 630 -5.17 4.62 1.73
C TYR A 630 -6.01 4.76 0.47
N ARG A 631 -7.28 4.33 0.52
CA ARG A 631 -8.21 4.40 -0.60
C ARG A 631 -9.15 5.60 -0.44
N ALA A 632 -9.35 6.35 -1.52
CA ALA A 632 -10.23 7.50 -1.53
C ALA A 632 -11.67 7.06 -1.19
N VAL A 633 -12.28 7.73 -0.20
CA VAL A 633 -13.66 7.48 0.18
C VAL A 633 -14.58 7.95 -0.95
N ARG A 634 -15.58 7.15 -1.30
CA ARG A 634 -16.53 7.49 -2.35
C ARG A 634 -17.65 8.39 -1.83
N CYS A 635 -18.29 9.10 -2.75
CA CYS A 635 -19.46 9.93 -2.49
C CYS A 635 -20.62 9.60 -3.44
N ASN A 636 -21.71 10.35 -3.31
CA ASN A 636 -22.92 10.23 -4.13
C ASN A 636 -22.90 11.15 -5.38
N ARG A 637 -21.72 11.65 -5.79
CA ARG A 637 -21.60 12.52 -6.97
C ARG A 637 -21.84 11.72 -8.26
N LYS A 638 -22.52 12.35 -9.23
CA LYS A 638 -22.83 11.77 -10.55
C LYS A 638 -22.29 12.65 -11.67
N ALA A 639 -22.03 12.03 -12.82
CA ALA A 639 -21.60 12.72 -14.02
C ALA A 639 -22.62 13.80 -14.42
N ALA A 640 -22.18 15.06 -14.48
CA ALA A 640 -23.02 16.18 -14.87
C ALA A 640 -22.97 16.43 -16.39
N LYS A 641 -24.02 17.05 -16.94
CA LYS A 641 -24.16 17.26 -18.39
C LYS A 641 -23.41 18.51 -18.91
N GLY A 642 -22.94 19.41 -18.04
CA GLY A 642 -22.17 20.59 -18.42
C GLY A 642 -21.87 21.53 -17.24
N GLY A 643 -21.07 22.57 -17.50
CA GLY A 643 -20.74 23.61 -16.51
C GLY A 643 -19.71 23.18 -15.45
N ILE A 644 -19.70 23.88 -14.33
CA ILE A 644 -18.76 23.68 -13.20
C ILE A 644 -18.92 22.27 -12.60
N GLU A 645 -20.16 21.77 -12.48
CA GLU A 645 -20.42 20.42 -11.97
C GLU A 645 -19.76 19.34 -12.82
N LYS A 646 -19.73 19.52 -14.15
CA LYS A 646 -19.04 18.59 -15.05
C LYS A 646 -17.54 18.66 -14.83
N ASN A 647 -16.95 19.85 -14.79
CA ASN A 647 -15.51 20.02 -14.56
C ASN A 647 -15.09 19.43 -13.20
N ASN A 648 -15.89 19.63 -12.16
CA ASN A 648 -15.66 19.06 -10.83
C ASN A 648 -15.75 17.52 -10.86
N TYR A 649 -16.73 16.96 -11.56
CA TYR A 649 -16.84 15.51 -11.74
C TYR A 649 -15.70 14.94 -12.60
N ASP A 650 -15.28 15.61 -13.67
CA ASP A 650 -14.18 15.17 -14.52
C ASP A 650 -12.85 15.16 -13.73
N ALA A 651 -12.68 16.06 -12.75
CA ALA A 651 -11.50 16.09 -11.88
C ALA A 651 -11.54 15.06 -10.73
N MET A 652 -12.68 14.87 -10.09
CA MET A 652 -12.80 14.06 -8.86
C MET A 652 -13.49 12.71 -9.03
N GLY A 653 -14.26 12.53 -10.09
CA GLY A 653 -15.22 11.43 -10.21
C GLY A 653 -16.20 11.37 -9.04
N ASP A 654 -16.39 10.16 -8.51
CA ASP A 654 -17.19 9.88 -7.32
C ASP A 654 -16.38 9.95 -6.02
N LYS A 655 -15.19 10.56 -6.00
CA LYS A 655 -14.34 10.67 -4.80
C LYS A 655 -14.82 11.80 -3.88
N ALA A 656 -14.73 11.55 -2.58
CA ALA A 656 -15.24 12.43 -1.54
C ALA A 656 -14.38 13.68 -1.38
N ASP A 657 -15.06 14.84 -1.44
CA ASP A 657 -14.54 16.13 -1.02
C ASP A 657 -15.31 16.59 0.22
N LEU A 658 -14.63 16.74 1.35
CA LEU A 658 -15.27 17.18 2.59
C LEU A 658 -15.64 18.68 2.55
N ASN A 659 -15.03 19.46 1.66
CA ASN A 659 -15.42 20.85 1.42
C ASN A 659 -16.67 20.96 0.53
N GLY A 660 -17.31 19.85 0.12
CA GLY A 660 -18.62 19.87 -0.55
C GLY A 660 -18.67 20.69 -1.84
N ASP A 661 -17.64 20.63 -2.69
CA ASP A 661 -17.52 21.39 -3.94
C ASP A 661 -17.44 22.92 -3.78
N ILE A 662 -17.21 23.43 -2.56
CA ILE A 662 -17.23 24.87 -2.26
C ILE A 662 -15.92 25.37 -1.62
N GLY A 663 -14.87 24.55 -1.62
CA GLY A 663 -13.53 24.91 -1.15
C GLY A 663 -12.68 25.60 -2.22
N ARG A 664 -11.63 26.30 -1.78
CA ARG A 664 -10.52 26.77 -2.63
C ARG A 664 -9.67 25.61 -3.13
N GLN A 665 -9.73 24.47 -2.45
CA GLN A 665 -9.10 23.20 -2.80
C GLN A 665 -10.03 22.07 -2.34
N TRP A 666 -9.86 20.87 -2.88
CA TRP A 666 -10.53 19.69 -2.36
C TRP A 666 -9.90 19.26 -1.04
N LEU A 667 -10.73 18.87 -0.07
CA LEU A 667 -10.31 18.15 1.13
C LEU A 667 -10.71 16.69 0.95
N ALA A 668 -9.80 15.90 0.38
CA ALA A 668 -10.07 14.51 0.08
C ALA A 668 -10.00 13.65 1.36
N LEU A 669 -10.99 12.77 1.55
CA LEU A 669 -11.01 11.78 2.63
C LEU A 669 -10.56 10.42 2.10
N TYR A 670 -9.70 9.75 2.86
CA TYR A 670 -9.25 8.40 2.58
C TYR A 670 -9.45 7.49 3.79
N ALA A 671 -9.59 6.20 3.52
CA ALA A 671 -9.69 5.15 4.53
C ALA A 671 -8.67 4.04 4.23
N VAL A 672 -8.19 3.38 5.28
CA VAL A 672 -7.30 2.22 5.16
C VAL A 672 -7.82 1.06 6.00
N LYS A 673 -7.60 -0.15 5.49
CA LYS A 673 -7.80 -1.41 6.21
C LYS A 673 -6.45 -2.05 6.39
N ASN A 674 -5.93 -2.03 7.61
CA ASN A 674 -4.60 -2.53 7.91
C ASN A 674 -4.69 -3.69 8.91
N GLU A 675 -4.13 -4.84 8.57
CA GLU A 675 -4.09 -6.01 9.47
C GLU A 675 -3.31 -5.73 10.77
N ASN A 676 -2.25 -4.94 10.68
CA ASN A 676 -1.50 -4.48 11.84
C ASN A 676 -2.11 -3.22 12.47
N GLY A 677 -3.15 -2.67 11.86
CA GLY A 677 -3.93 -1.55 12.38
C GLY A 677 -4.93 -2.00 13.45
N ARG A 678 -5.43 -1.04 14.22
CA ARG A 678 -6.43 -1.25 15.27
C ARG A 678 -7.81 -0.86 14.71
N PRO A 679 -8.80 -1.76 14.66
CA PRO A 679 -10.13 -1.47 14.13
C PRO A 679 -10.81 -0.25 14.77
N ILE A 680 -11.45 0.58 13.96
CA ILE A 680 -12.31 1.66 14.46
C ILE A 680 -13.59 1.06 15.04
N LEU A 681 -13.93 1.43 16.27
CA LEU A 681 -15.15 1.00 16.95
C LEU A 681 -16.38 1.72 16.36
N SER A 682 -17.42 0.96 16.01
CA SER A 682 -18.58 1.48 15.28
C SER A 682 -19.43 2.50 16.05
N ASP A 683 -19.49 2.38 17.38
CA ASP A 683 -20.25 3.25 18.28
C ASP A 683 -19.46 4.48 18.74
N SER A 684 -18.25 4.68 18.21
CA SER A 684 -17.29 5.64 18.75
C SER A 684 -17.17 6.94 17.99
N PHE A 685 -17.79 7.11 16.82
CA PHE A 685 -17.65 8.39 16.11
C PHE A 685 -18.25 9.54 16.91
N ARG A 686 -17.48 10.62 17.06
CA ARG A 686 -17.88 11.83 17.77
C ARG A 686 -17.60 13.08 16.96
N TYR A 687 -18.67 13.78 16.59
CA TYR A 687 -18.63 15.09 15.95
C TYR A 687 -18.42 16.19 17.00
N VAL A 688 -17.49 17.10 16.74
CA VAL A 688 -17.19 18.26 17.61
C VAL A 688 -17.19 19.52 16.76
N LYS A 689 -18.01 20.50 17.17
CA LYS A 689 -18.16 21.79 16.51
C LYS A 689 -17.69 22.94 17.38
N GLY A 690 -16.94 23.86 16.80
CA GLY A 690 -16.52 25.13 17.41
C GLY A 690 -15.59 24.99 18.61
N SER A 691 -15.00 23.81 18.84
CA SER A 691 -14.09 23.55 19.94
C SER A 691 -12.80 22.87 19.48
N ASP A 692 -11.69 23.29 20.06
CA ASP A 692 -10.39 22.63 19.89
C ASP A 692 -10.10 21.59 20.97
N SER A 693 -10.96 21.47 21.98
CA SER A 693 -10.80 20.49 23.04
C SER A 693 -11.03 19.07 22.51
N VAL A 694 -10.08 18.17 22.77
CA VAL A 694 -10.27 16.74 22.55
C VAL A 694 -11.33 16.23 23.52
N PRO A 695 -12.40 15.55 23.05
CA PRO A 695 -13.41 15.00 23.95
C PRO A 695 -12.84 13.97 24.92
N GLU A 696 -13.43 13.88 26.12
CA GLU A 696 -12.99 12.93 27.14
C GLU A 696 -13.02 11.48 26.63
N GLY A 697 -11.92 10.75 26.82
CA GLY A 697 -11.76 9.37 26.36
C GLY A 697 -11.42 9.21 24.87
N TYR A 698 -11.18 10.31 24.14
CA TYR A 698 -10.73 10.30 22.75
C TYR A 698 -9.27 10.74 22.64
N ARG A 699 -8.54 10.17 21.68
CA ARG A 699 -7.15 10.53 21.37
C ARG A 699 -6.85 10.60 19.87
N ILE A 700 -7.80 10.13 19.06
CA ILE A 700 -7.67 9.92 17.63
C ILE A 700 -8.92 10.48 16.96
N GLY A 701 -8.75 11.01 15.76
CA GLY A 701 -9.84 11.39 14.88
C GLY A 701 -9.37 11.44 13.45
N ILE A 702 -10.26 11.88 12.56
CA ILE A 702 -9.92 12.09 11.16
C ILE A 702 -8.79 13.11 11.11
N HIS A 703 -7.60 12.67 10.73
CA HIS A 703 -6.38 13.46 10.83
C HIS A 703 -5.89 13.89 9.45
N GLU A 704 -4.82 14.69 9.40
CA GLU A 704 -4.15 15.03 8.13
C GLU A 704 -3.07 13.96 7.81
N PHE A 705 -2.87 13.60 6.54
CA PHE A 705 -1.81 12.67 6.15
C PHE A 705 -0.44 13.06 6.76
N GLY A 706 0.30 12.07 7.25
CA GLY A 706 1.60 12.26 7.90
C GLY A 706 1.56 12.75 9.34
N THR A 707 0.39 13.09 9.89
CA THR A 707 0.27 13.52 11.31
C THR A 707 -0.04 12.37 12.27
N PHE A 708 -0.34 11.18 11.72
CA PHE A 708 -0.54 9.98 12.51
C PHE A 708 0.81 9.44 13.01
N ASN A 709 1.00 9.38 14.31
CA ASN A 709 2.21 8.79 14.87
C ASN A 709 2.14 7.26 14.72
N LYS A 710 3.17 6.66 14.09
CA LYS A 710 3.31 5.21 13.85
C LYS A 710 3.20 4.32 15.09
N LYS A 711 3.29 4.89 16.29
CA LYS A 711 3.05 4.18 17.57
C LYS A 711 1.57 4.06 17.97
N GLY A 712 0.64 4.64 17.22
CA GLY A 712 -0.81 4.47 17.45
C GLY A 712 -1.38 5.19 18.68
N ASP A 713 -0.59 6.03 19.36
CA ASP A 713 -0.97 6.61 20.65
C ASP A 713 -1.75 7.93 20.57
N SER A 714 -1.65 8.65 19.45
CA SER A 714 -2.41 9.90 19.21
C SER A 714 -2.27 10.37 17.76
N ALA A 715 -3.39 10.78 17.15
CA ALA A 715 -3.42 11.57 15.94
C ALA A 715 -4.47 12.67 16.11
N PRO A 716 -4.06 13.95 16.25
CA PRO A 716 -5.00 15.02 16.52
C PRO A 716 -5.97 15.16 15.35
N ALA A 717 -7.27 15.20 15.65
CA ALA A 717 -8.29 15.40 14.63
C ALA A 717 -8.07 16.73 13.89
N PHE A 718 -8.02 16.66 12.56
CA PHE A 718 -7.90 17.79 11.68
C PHE A 718 -9.20 18.60 11.67
N ASN A 719 -9.08 19.93 11.62
CA ASN A 719 -10.25 20.79 11.42
C ASN A 719 -10.69 20.67 9.95
N LEU A 720 -11.76 19.93 9.70
CA LEU A 720 -12.33 19.69 8.37
C LEU A 720 -12.81 20.99 7.71
N ASN A 721 -13.16 22.00 8.50
CA ASN A 721 -13.56 23.34 8.07
C ASN A 721 -12.43 24.37 8.22
N ASN A 722 -11.20 24.00 7.88
CA ASN A 722 -10.08 24.93 8.01
C ASN A 722 -10.21 26.10 7.01
N SER A 723 -10.31 27.32 7.54
CA SER A 723 -10.56 28.55 6.78
C SER A 723 -9.53 28.86 5.70
N LYS A 724 -8.31 28.31 5.82
CA LYS A 724 -7.29 28.41 4.76
C LYS A 724 -7.76 27.81 3.43
N TYR A 725 -8.55 26.75 3.49
CA TYR A 725 -8.99 26.00 2.31
C TYR A 725 -10.41 26.34 1.87
N LEU A 726 -11.10 27.24 2.60
CA LEU A 726 -12.49 27.61 2.33
C LEU A 726 -12.61 29.05 1.82
N PHE A 727 -13.67 29.33 1.07
CA PHE A 727 -14.01 30.71 0.69
C PHE A 727 -14.74 31.46 1.83
N ALA A 728 -15.23 30.75 2.86
CA ALA A 728 -15.76 31.34 4.08
C ALA A 728 -14.63 31.92 4.94
N GLY A 729 -14.85 33.12 5.49
CA GLY A 729 -13.84 33.83 6.26
C GLY A 729 -13.64 33.29 7.69
N ASP A 730 -14.70 32.79 8.31
CA ASP A 730 -14.69 32.28 9.69
C ASP A 730 -15.68 31.11 9.86
N PRO A 731 -15.48 29.99 9.15
CA PRO A 731 -16.29 28.79 9.32
C PRO A 731 -16.04 28.19 10.73
N PRO A 732 -17.06 27.58 11.36
CA PRO A 732 -16.86 26.89 12.63
C PRO A 732 -15.87 25.75 12.47
N SER A 733 -14.98 25.56 13.46
CA SER A 733 -14.08 24.40 13.51
C SER A 733 -14.89 23.12 13.60
N ILE A 734 -14.66 22.16 12.70
CA ILE A 734 -15.33 20.87 12.69
C ILE A 734 -14.29 19.77 12.79
N LYS A 735 -14.43 18.90 13.79
CA LYS A 735 -13.55 17.74 14.01
C LYS A 735 -14.38 16.50 14.23
N VAL A 736 -13.88 15.35 13.75
CA VAL A 736 -14.49 14.05 13.97
C VAL A 736 -13.49 13.16 14.68
N TYR A 737 -13.85 12.68 15.86
CA TYR A 737 -13.05 11.76 16.67
C TYR A 737 -13.61 10.35 16.58
N TYR A 738 -12.78 9.35 16.82
CA TYR A 738 -13.20 7.95 16.97
C TYR A 738 -12.30 7.23 17.98
N LYS A 739 -12.76 6.09 18.46
CA LYS A 739 -11.99 5.16 19.26
C LYS A 739 -11.62 3.96 18.40
N ILE A 740 -10.50 3.35 18.76
CA ILE A 740 -9.99 2.14 18.14
C ILE A 740 -9.94 1.04 19.19
N GLU A 741 -10.11 -0.19 18.76
CA GLU A 741 -9.91 -1.40 19.56
C GLU A 741 -8.50 -1.45 20.14
N ASP A 742 -8.26 -2.08 21.30
CA ASP A 742 -6.92 -2.15 21.92
C ASP A 742 -5.96 -3.09 21.21
N LYS A 743 -6.51 -4.13 20.58
CA LYS A 743 -5.77 -5.11 19.80
C LYS A 743 -5.79 -4.73 18.32
N THR A 744 -4.73 -5.09 17.61
CA THR A 744 -4.69 -4.99 16.15
C THR A 744 -5.64 -6.00 15.50
N VAL A 745 -5.99 -5.81 14.22
CA VAL A 745 -6.75 -6.82 13.45
C VAL A 745 -6.07 -8.17 13.57
N THR A 746 -4.75 -8.25 13.32
CA THR A 746 -3.97 -9.48 13.47
C THR A 746 -4.14 -10.07 14.87
N GLN A 747 -4.05 -9.28 15.95
CA GLN A 747 -4.20 -9.81 17.31
C GLN A 747 -5.63 -10.28 17.63
N LEU A 748 -6.65 -9.68 17.01
CA LEU A 748 -8.06 -10.06 17.17
C LEU A 748 -8.40 -11.31 16.36
N THR A 749 -7.79 -11.43 15.18
CA THR A 749 -7.95 -12.59 14.30
C THR A 749 -7.08 -13.73 14.77
N SER A 750 -5.91 -13.49 15.35
CA SER A 750 -5.02 -14.55 15.85
C SER A 750 -5.65 -15.39 16.98
N SER A 751 -6.70 -14.89 17.66
CA SER A 751 -7.45 -15.67 18.66
C SER A 751 -8.76 -16.27 18.14
N LYS A 752 -9.12 -16.05 16.87
CA LYS A 752 -10.38 -16.46 16.22
C LYS A 752 -10.20 -16.96 14.78
N ALA A 753 -8.96 -17.09 14.32
CA ALA A 753 -8.62 -17.55 13.01
C ALA A 753 -7.83 -18.84 13.23
N GLY A 754 -8.58 -19.94 13.33
CA GLY A 754 -8.28 -21.04 12.43
C GLY A 754 -8.03 -20.40 11.07
N SER A 755 -6.76 -20.37 10.68
CA SER A 755 -6.31 -19.72 9.48
C SER A 755 -7.21 -20.19 8.31
N ILE A 756 -7.51 -19.35 7.34
CA ILE A 756 -8.30 -19.83 6.18
C ILE A 756 -7.35 -20.52 5.18
N PHE A 757 -6.04 -20.32 5.35
CA PHE A 757 -5.09 -21.35 4.95
C PHE A 757 -5.18 -22.54 5.91
N SER A 758 -5.56 -22.44 7.16
CA SER A 758 -5.91 -23.59 8.00
C SER A 758 -7.18 -24.38 7.61
N VAL A 759 -7.69 -24.25 6.39
CA VAL A 759 -8.48 -25.33 5.76
C VAL A 759 -7.81 -25.81 4.48
N GLY A 760 -7.02 -24.97 3.79
CA GLY A 760 -6.15 -25.33 2.66
C GLY A 760 -4.76 -25.87 3.06
N SER A 761 -3.94 -25.08 3.76
CA SER A 761 -2.78 -25.45 4.61
C SER A 761 -3.09 -26.31 5.85
N LEU A 762 -4.29 -26.32 6.44
CA LEU A 762 -4.69 -27.38 7.40
C LEU A 762 -5.42 -28.53 6.71
N ALA A 763 -5.73 -28.49 5.41
CA ALA A 763 -5.89 -29.74 4.65
C ALA A 763 -4.50 -30.25 4.23
N LEU A 764 -3.60 -29.39 3.76
CA LEU A 764 -2.23 -29.67 3.30
C LEU A 764 -1.19 -29.90 4.40
N GLY A 765 -1.48 -29.53 5.65
CA GLY A 765 -0.56 -29.60 6.79
C GLY A 765 -1.22 -30.17 8.05
N GLY A 766 -2.51 -29.87 8.27
CA GLY A 766 -3.34 -30.46 9.32
C GLY A 766 -3.92 -31.81 8.89
N GLY A 767 -4.71 -31.89 7.83
CA GLY A 767 -5.23 -33.11 7.25
C GLY A 767 -4.10 -33.95 6.67
N PHE A 768 -3.05 -33.35 6.10
CA PHE A 768 -1.86 -34.10 5.72
C PHE A 768 -1.07 -34.56 6.95
N GLY A 769 -0.84 -33.72 7.96
CA GLY A 769 -0.13 -34.12 9.18
C GLY A 769 -0.88 -35.19 9.99
N ILE A 770 -2.21 -35.09 10.03
CA ILE A 770 -3.15 -35.99 10.73
C ILE A 770 -3.32 -37.29 9.92
N ILE A 771 -3.58 -37.23 8.60
CA ILE A 771 -3.71 -38.45 7.76
C ILE A 771 -2.36 -39.16 7.61
N ILE A 772 -1.25 -38.42 7.49
CA ILE A 772 0.09 -39.00 7.41
C ILE A 772 0.51 -39.52 8.80
N GLY A 773 0.24 -38.79 9.88
CA GLY A 773 0.40 -39.24 11.27
C GLY A 773 -0.37 -40.53 11.56
N ALA A 774 -1.64 -40.61 11.15
CA ALA A 774 -2.50 -41.79 11.32
C ALA A 774 -2.08 -42.98 10.44
N LEU A 775 -1.69 -42.75 9.17
CA LEU A 775 -1.10 -43.78 8.30
C LEU A 775 0.22 -44.31 8.87
N PHE A 776 0.99 -43.45 9.53
CA PHE A 776 2.30 -43.77 10.11
C PHE A 776 2.18 -44.51 11.44
N MET A 777 1.27 -44.09 12.31
CA MET A 777 0.86 -44.84 13.50
C MET A 777 0.32 -46.22 13.13
N GLY A 778 -0.47 -46.33 12.06
CA GLY A 778 -0.86 -47.62 11.48
C GLY A 778 0.33 -48.50 11.04
N LEU A 779 1.41 -47.94 10.49
CA LEU A 779 2.62 -48.67 10.11
C LEU A 779 3.49 -49.09 11.32
N ILE A 780 3.59 -48.25 12.35
CA ILE A 780 4.24 -48.55 13.63
C ILE A 780 3.48 -49.68 14.35
N MET A 781 2.15 -49.62 14.39
CA MET A 781 1.29 -50.65 14.99
C MET A 781 1.33 -51.98 14.21
N ARG A 782 1.40 -51.97 12.88
CA ARG A 782 1.47 -53.20 12.07
C ARG A 782 2.77 -53.98 12.25
N ARG A 783 3.86 -53.30 12.65
CA ARG A 783 5.14 -53.91 13.04
C ARG A 783 5.21 -54.33 14.53
N ARG A 784 4.20 -53.98 15.35
CA ARG A 784 4.07 -54.39 16.76
C ARG A 784 3.39 -55.76 16.96
N ARG A 785 2.93 -56.47 15.92
CA ARG A 785 2.44 -57.85 16.13
C ARG A 785 3.60 -58.75 16.60
N PRO A 786 3.54 -59.31 17.82
CA PRO A 786 4.53 -60.27 18.27
C PRO A 786 4.51 -61.46 17.32
N THR A 787 5.69 -61.92 16.94
CA THR A 787 5.86 -63.21 16.27
C THR A 787 5.68 -64.32 17.30
N GLU A 788 4.50 -64.41 17.90
CA GLU A 788 4.09 -65.50 18.80
C GLU A 788 2.85 -66.17 18.23
N GLU A 789 2.96 -66.73 17.02
CA GLU A 789 2.05 -67.79 16.54
C GLU A 789 2.68 -68.52 15.34
N ARG A 790 3.89 -69.05 15.53
CA ARG A 790 4.45 -70.13 14.70
C ARG A 790 5.20 -71.14 15.57
N ALA A 791 4.52 -71.59 16.62
CA ALA A 791 4.83 -72.82 17.33
C ALA A 791 3.52 -73.46 17.79
N LEU A 792 2.76 -73.98 16.82
CA LEU A 792 1.87 -75.14 16.95
C LEU A 792 1.80 -75.87 15.61
#